data_AF-A0A2E6C237-F1
#
_entry.id   AF-A0A2E6C237-F1
#
_cell.length_a   1.000
_cell.length_b   1.000
_cell.length_c   1.000
_cell.angle_alpha   90.00
_cell.angle_beta   90.00
_cell.angle_gamma   90.00
#
_symmetry.space_group_name_H-M   'P 1'
#
loop_
_entity.id
_entity.type
_entity.pdbx_description
1 polymer ?
#
loop_
_entity_poly.entity_id
_entity_poly.type
_entity_poly.pdbx_seq_one_letter_code
_entity_poly.pdbx_strand_id
1 'polypeptide(L)'
;MRGHNRVVLNPNNMRVALLVFVLLLGNLPMEVEATSGRAITAEIVISDFVWDSDDDILVEVYVSGAPFNRDITLEWELSDKNGMIESDVITFRMGGSTHIVQFNLSEFYRGGTYHDISVDVSLDSTVVSDNFPFTVLRNSLLESASNLVVFGDSLSDMGNGNNSAIVSVIFSSPPYWQGRFSNGPVWIEHISDSYGLTTTFGDATAAGDNRAFGGSQTGQGYAYLTLPNVGTQINNYLANVQSSFTNSDVIFLWAGGNDFLYGTGNPDLISQNMASHIRALEAAGATRFVVANLPPLELTPEGASRSAQQQATMASDVVTYNTKLAQEVNNLSTSLNLDITLIDAWSIFNQIVNNADHVGITNTQDQACTGGSSVPLVPLPICGTGATIVSNVDEYLFFDKAHPTATMHKIIGKFAVMNIGDDDTDGDGVIDSLDDCDWTHDPSTVNSDGCDWSQQDEDMDGVSNSDDDCLGTNPGFDVDDYGCADYQKDTDGDGLTDDVDPCPNDVPGNDHDYDGCIDLVDSDDDNDGILDESDSCPLGLVGVHSQDFDQDGCHDDEDLDDDQDGLSDEDEDIAGSDPFDVDTDDDGVWDGQDAFPTDPEEWKDSDLDGYGDNSDAFPYDESEWTDSDYDDVGDNSDKFPTDPTEWDDSDLDGIGDNSDECPFTPGDSIFPKGCPDRDGDGFSDDLDEFPDDVNDWVDSDSDGYGDNNDAFPSDASEWLDSDSDGYGDNQDVFPTDETEWLDSDFDGCGDNSDAFPLDSTECVDSDLDGVGDNSDPWPDDPREWMDSDFDGVGDNSDFDPFDASETKDTDGDGVGDNEDMWPLDSSKKRDSDGDGVADSEDSFPNNAGMSSWVGPFVSLVIFGGIITTVIFYLKKINKQPSAEEEWATERPLEAPSFEDWK
;
A
#
# COMPACT_ATOMS: atom_id res chain seq x y z
N MET A 1 -34.74 -87.25 4.91
CA MET A 1 -34.33 -88.40 5.75
C MET A 1 -32.94 -88.82 5.30
N ARG A 2 -31.91 -89.01 6.12
CA ARG A 2 -31.71 -88.90 7.58
C ARG A 2 -30.22 -88.58 7.83
N GLY A 3 -29.89 -87.86 8.91
CA GLY A 3 -28.51 -87.78 9.43
C GLY A 3 -28.05 -86.37 9.82
N HIS A 4 -28.17 -86.02 11.10
CA HIS A 4 -27.39 -84.94 11.70
C HIS A 4 -26.06 -85.49 12.23
N ASN A 5 -24.99 -84.68 12.16
CA ASN A 5 -24.19 -84.30 13.33
C ASN A 5 -23.18 -83.18 12.98
N ARG A 6 -22.95 -82.26 13.93
CA ARG A 6 -21.88 -81.25 13.89
C ARG A 6 -20.54 -81.87 14.34
N VAL A 7 -19.41 -81.42 13.77
CA VAL A 7 -18.07 -81.42 14.39
C VAL A 7 -17.30 -80.14 13.96
N VAL A 8 -16.32 -79.73 14.78
CA VAL A 8 -15.64 -78.43 14.94
C VAL A 8 -14.14 -78.70 15.19
N LEU A 9 -13.11 -77.95 14.77
CA LEU A 9 -12.94 -76.67 14.02
C LEU A 9 -11.54 -76.68 13.34
N ASN A 10 -11.28 -75.95 12.25
CA ASN A 10 -9.94 -75.33 12.03
C ASN A 10 -9.90 -74.24 10.92
N PRO A 11 -9.48 -72.98 11.19
CA PRO A 11 -9.32 -71.94 10.18
C PRO A 11 -7.84 -71.78 9.77
N ASN A 12 -7.44 -72.30 8.61
CA ASN A 12 -6.12 -71.96 8.02
C ASN A 12 -5.97 -72.20 6.50
N ASN A 13 -7.03 -72.54 5.77
CA ASN A 13 -6.97 -72.87 4.33
C ASN A 13 -7.84 -71.94 3.46
N MET A 14 -7.75 -70.62 3.68
CA MET A 14 -8.46 -69.64 2.84
C MET A 14 -7.58 -68.45 2.36
N ARG A 15 -6.25 -68.65 2.33
CA ARG A 15 -5.26 -67.68 1.80
C ARG A 15 -4.43 -68.19 0.60
N VAL A 16 -4.77 -69.35 0.02
CA VAL A 16 -3.99 -69.99 -1.08
C VAL A 16 -4.83 -70.22 -2.35
N ALA A 17 -6.11 -69.82 -2.37
CA ALA A 17 -7.00 -70.01 -3.52
C ALA A 17 -7.17 -68.76 -4.42
N LEU A 18 -6.86 -67.55 -3.93
CA LEU A 18 -6.99 -66.31 -4.71
C LEU A 18 -5.72 -65.96 -5.50
N LEU A 19 -4.54 -66.33 -4.98
CA LEU A 19 -3.24 -65.88 -5.48
C LEU A 19 -2.75 -66.61 -6.75
N VAL A 20 -3.45 -67.67 -7.17
CA VAL A 20 -3.14 -68.45 -8.39
C VAL A 20 -4.03 -68.06 -9.58
N PHE A 21 -5.08 -67.26 -9.36
CA PHE A 21 -5.98 -66.79 -10.43
C PHE A 21 -5.55 -65.44 -11.05
N VAL A 22 -4.70 -64.68 -10.37
CA VAL A 22 -4.22 -63.35 -10.82
C VAL A 22 -2.89 -63.44 -11.60
N LEU A 23 -2.10 -64.50 -11.40
CA LEU A 23 -0.76 -64.67 -11.99
C LEU A 23 -0.72 -65.37 -13.36
N LEU A 24 -1.85 -65.43 -14.08
CA LEU A 24 -1.99 -66.21 -15.33
C LEU A 24 -2.71 -65.49 -16.48
N LEU A 25 -2.77 -64.15 -16.44
CA LEU A 25 -3.24 -63.29 -17.54
C LEU A 25 -2.17 -62.33 -18.09
N GLY A 26 -0.92 -62.43 -17.63
CA GLY A 26 0.21 -61.76 -18.27
C GLY A 26 0.67 -62.51 -19.53
N ASN A 27 0.76 -61.80 -20.66
CA ASN A 27 1.20 -62.19 -22.01
C ASN A 27 0.10 -62.53 -23.04
N LEU A 28 -0.55 -61.49 -23.56
CA LEU A 28 -0.91 -61.38 -24.97
C LEU A 28 -0.43 -60.00 -25.46
N PRO A 29 0.17 -59.88 -26.66
CA PRO A 29 0.47 -58.57 -27.25
C PRO A 29 -0.85 -57.95 -27.74
N MET A 30 -1.34 -56.95 -27.02
CA MET A 30 -2.39 -56.06 -27.53
C MET A 30 -1.73 -54.80 -28.08
N GLU A 31 -2.15 -54.40 -29.27
CA GLU A 31 -1.74 -53.15 -29.89
C GLU A 31 -2.24 -51.97 -29.02
N VAL A 32 -1.38 -50.97 -28.84
CA VAL A 32 -1.70 -49.79 -28.04
C VAL A 32 -2.49 -48.81 -28.90
N GLU A 33 -3.83 -48.85 -28.80
CA GLU A 33 -4.65 -47.66 -28.98
C GLU A 33 -4.80 -47.00 -27.61
N ALA A 34 -4.10 -45.88 -27.41
CA ALA A 34 -4.20 -45.07 -26.21
C ALA A 34 -5.47 -44.19 -26.28
N THR A 35 -6.61 -44.74 -25.88
CA THR A 35 -7.88 -44.00 -25.72
C THR A 35 -8.45 -44.22 -24.32
N SER A 36 -7.75 -43.68 -23.33
CA SER A 36 -8.27 -43.45 -21.98
C SER A 36 -7.94 -42.01 -21.57
N GLY A 37 -8.46 -41.04 -22.32
CA GLY A 37 -8.51 -39.67 -21.85
C GLY A 37 -9.34 -39.63 -20.57
N ARG A 38 -8.77 -39.04 -19.51
CA ARG A 38 -9.63 -38.48 -18.45
C ARG A 38 -10.42 -37.35 -19.09
N ALA A 39 -11.65 -37.11 -18.62
CA ALA A 39 -12.33 -35.87 -18.98
C ALA A 39 -11.53 -34.73 -18.36
N ILE A 40 -11.38 -33.63 -19.11
CA ILE A 40 -10.85 -32.38 -18.56
C ILE A 40 -11.92 -31.84 -17.60
N THR A 41 -11.50 -31.24 -16.50
CA THR A 41 -12.35 -30.44 -15.61
C THR A 41 -11.67 -29.10 -15.39
N ALA A 42 -12.50 -28.07 -15.20
CA ALA A 42 -12.13 -26.78 -14.64
C ALA A 42 -13.08 -26.55 -13.46
N GLU A 43 -12.60 -25.84 -12.44
CA GLU A 43 -13.35 -25.50 -11.23
C GLU A 43 -12.78 -24.15 -10.75
N ILE A 44 -13.62 -23.13 -10.65
CA ILE A 44 -13.26 -21.81 -10.11
C ILE A 44 -13.39 -21.86 -8.59
N VAL A 45 -12.39 -21.35 -7.89
CA VAL A 45 -12.40 -21.19 -6.43
C VAL A 45 -12.05 -19.73 -6.11
N ILE A 46 -12.92 -19.10 -5.33
CA ILE A 46 -12.76 -17.76 -4.74
C ILE A 46 -13.11 -17.92 -3.24
N SER A 47 -12.43 -17.17 -2.37
CA SER A 47 -12.48 -17.36 -0.91
C SER A 47 -13.79 -16.91 -0.24
N ASP A 48 -14.43 -15.83 -0.72
CA ASP A 48 -15.75 -15.36 -0.27
C ASP A 48 -16.66 -15.02 -1.47
N PHE A 49 -17.95 -14.86 -1.21
CA PHE A 49 -18.98 -14.44 -2.17
C PHE A 49 -19.30 -12.95 -2.10
N VAL A 50 -18.87 -12.21 -1.05
CA VAL A 50 -19.25 -10.80 -0.86
C VAL A 50 -18.05 -9.92 -0.50
N TRP A 51 -17.60 -9.21 -1.52
CA TRP A 51 -16.46 -8.30 -1.52
C TRP A 51 -16.95 -6.84 -1.52
N ASP A 52 -16.10 -5.92 -1.08
CA ASP A 52 -16.25 -4.48 -1.27
C ASP A 52 -15.49 -4.07 -2.58
N SER A 53 -15.57 -2.82 -3.04
CA SER A 53 -15.15 -2.47 -4.41
C SER A 53 -13.65 -2.20 -4.58
N ASP A 54 -13.00 -1.97 -3.45
CA ASP A 54 -11.57 -1.83 -3.16
C ASP A 54 -10.88 -3.19 -2.89
N ASP A 55 -11.64 -4.27 -2.70
CA ASP A 55 -11.09 -5.61 -2.45
C ASP A 55 -10.40 -6.22 -3.69
N ASP A 56 -9.16 -6.67 -3.49
CA ASP A 56 -8.36 -7.40 -4.48
C ASP A 56 -8.75 -8.90 -4.53
N ILE A 57 -9.43 -9.35 -5.60
CA ILE A 57 -9.99 -10.72 -5.65
C ILE A 57 -9.07 -11.70 -6.37
N LEU A 58 -8.36 -12.54 -5.61
CA LEU A 58 -7.61 -13.69 -6.15
C LEU A 58 -8.56 -14.79 -6.68
N VAL A 59 -8.51 -15.06 -7.98
CA VAL A 59 -9.27 -16.13 -8.65
C VAL A 59 -8.38 -17.34 -8.92
N GLU A 60 -8.72 -18.49 -8.34
CA GLU A 60 -8.02 -19.75 -8.61
C GLU A 60 -8.82 -20.67 -9.55
N VAL A 61 -8.22 -21.12 -10.65
CA VAL A 61 -8.85 -22.07 -11.59
C VAL A 61 -8.13 -23.41 -11.59
N TYR A 62 -8.78 -24.42 -11.03
CA TYR A 62 -8.27 -25.78 -10.88
C TYR A 62 -8.52 -26.63 -12.13
N VAL A 63 -7.56 -26.66 -13.05
CA VAL A 63 -7.65 -27.46 -14.27
C VAL A 63 -7.10 -28.86 -14.03
N SER A 64 -7.92 -29.89 -14.23
CA SER A 64 -7.55 -31.30 -14.00
C SER A 64 -7.82 -32.20 -15.20
N GLY A 65 -7.12 -33.35 -15.25
CA GLY A 65 -7.39 -34.42 -16.22
C GLY A 65 -6.88 -34.19 -17.65
N ALA A 66 -6.36 -32.99 -17.96
CA ALA A 66 -5.78 -32.66 -19.25
C ALA A 66 -4.41 -33.35 -19.51
N PRO A 67 -4.01 -33.55 -20.78
CA PRO A 67 -2.77 -34.22 -21.14
C PRO A 67 -1.53 -33.33 -20.99
N PHE A 68 -0.44 -33.91 -20.50
CA PHE A 68 0.88 -33.28 -20.38
C PHE A 68 1.46 -32.81 -21.73
N ASN A 69 2.23 -31.71 -21.68
CA ASN A 69 3.01 -31.17 -22.79
C ASN A 69 2.17 -30.88 -24.06
N ARG A 70 0.98 -30.32 -23.84
CA ARG A 70 0.06 -29.73 -24.83
C ARG A 70 -0.27 -28.32 -24.34
N ASP A 71 -0.33 -27.38 -25.26
CA ASP A 71 -0.84 -26.03 -24.96
C ASP A 71 -2.34 -26.13 -24.69
N ILE A 72 -2.76 -25.59 -23.55
CA ILE A 72 -4.14 -25.46 -23.11
C ILE A 72 -4.41 -23.97 -22.98
N THR A 73 -5.55 -23.52 -23.47
CA THR A 73 -5.94 -22.11 -23.42
C THR A 73 -7.16 -21.99 -22.52
N LEU A 74 -7.03 -21.20 -21.47
CA LEU A 74 -8.10 -20.75 -20.58
C LEU A 74 -8.45 -19.34 -21.01
N GLU A 75 -9.70 -19.13 -21.41
CA GLU A 75 -10.28 -17.82 -21.71
C GLU A 75 -11.23 -17.50 -20.56
N TRP A 76 -11.09 -16.35 -19.91
CA TRP A 76 -11.98 -15.94 -18.82
C TRP A 76 -12.73 -14.66 -19.16
N GLU A 77 -13.95 -14.53 -18.65
CA GLU A 77 -14.86 -13.38 -18.87
C GLU A 77 -15.48 -12.98 -17.54
N LEU A 78 -15.18 -11.76 -17.09
CA LEU A 78 -15.85 -11.10 -15.97
C LEU A 78 -17.03 -10.29 -16.51
N SER A 79 -18.21 -10.45 -15.91
CA SER A 79 -19.42 -9.79 -16.36
C SER A 79 -20.37 -9.38 -15.22
N ASP A 80 -21.25 -8.43 -15.50
CA ASP A 80 -22.31 -7.97 -14.61
C ASP A 80 -23.66 -7.83 -15.36
N LYS A 81 -24.66 -7.24 -14.70
CA LYS A 81 -25.98 -6.92 -15.29
C LYS A 81 -25.92 -6.00 -16.52
N ASN A 82 -24.86 -5.23 -16.71
CA ASN A 82 -24.67 -4.25 -17.77
C ASN A 82 -23.91 -4.86 -18.97
N GLY A 83 -22.99 -5.80 -18.73
CA GLY A 83 -22.34 -6.61 -19.77
C GLY A 83 -21.04 -7.27 -19.31
N MET A 84 -20.21 -7.66 -20.28
CA MET A 84 -18.80 -8.00 -20.05
C MET A 84 -18.06 -6.74 -19.56
N ILE A 85 -17.29 -6.89 -18.48
CA ILE A 85 -16.39 -5.87 -17.93
C ILE A 85 -14.99 -6.11 -18.51
N GLU A 86 -14.47 -7.32 -18.33
CA GLU A 86 -13.10 -7.69 -18.68
C GLU A 86 -13.00 -9.14 -19.16
N SER A 87 -11.93 -9.47 -19.90
CA SER A 87 -11.64 -10.82 -20.35
C SER A 87 -10.18 -10.97 -20.81
N ASP A 88 -9.49 -12.05 -20.43
CA ASP A 88 -8.16 -12.39 -20.94
C ASP A 88 -8.00 -13.91 -21.25
N VAL A 89 -6.90 -14.26 -21.96
CA VAL A 89 -6.63 -15.56 -22.57
C VAL A 89 -5.27 -16.10 -22.12
N ILE A 90 -5.27 -16.87 -21.03
CA ILE A 90 -4.08 -17.49 -20.45
C ILE A 90 -3.78 -18.83 -21.15
N THR A 91 -2.55 -18.99 -21.66
CA THR A 91 -2.10 -20.26 -22.29
C THR A 91 -0.99 -20.93 -21.47
N PHE A 92 -1.23 -22.17 -21.05
CA PHE A 92 -0.34 -22.92 -20.16
C PHE A 92 -0.14 -24.38 -20.61
N ARG A 93 0.70 -25.12 -19.86
CA ARG A 93 0.92 -26.57 -20.03
C ARG A 93 0.85 -27.30 -18.70
N MET A 94 0.14 -28.43 -18.64
CA MET A 94 0.07 -29.26 -17.43
C MET A 94 1.48 -29.72 -16.97
N GLY A 95 1.91 -29.24 -15.80
CA GLY A 95 3.07 -29.77 -15.07
C GLY A 95 2.73 -30.98 -14.18
N GLY A 96 1.48 -31.05 -13.69
CA GLY A 96 0.99 -32.08 -12.76
C GLY A 96 -0.32 -32.75 -13.21
N SER A 97 -0.95 -33.51 -12.31
CA SER A 97 -2.30 -34.06 -12.55
C SER A 97 -3.42 -33.01 -12.50
N THR A 98 -3.12 -31.92 -11.82
CA THR A 98 -3.87 -30.67 -11.72
C THR A 98 -2.88 -29.54 -12.02
N HIS A 99 -3.37 -28.44 -12.56
CA HIS A 99 -2.66 -27.17 -12.67
C HIS A 99 -3.61 -26.09 -12.16
N ILE A 100 -3.08 -25.15 -11.39
CA ILE A 100 -3.84 -24.00 -10.89
C ILE A 100 -3.40 -22.83 -11.75
N VAL A 101 -4.36 -22.10 -12.32
CA VAL A 101 -4.14 -20.79 -12.92
C VAL A 101 -4.67 -19.78 -11.91
N GLN A 102 -3.86 -18.75 -11.61
CA GLN A 102 -4.18 -17.69 -10.65
C GLN A 102 -4.11 -16.36 -11.39
N PHE A 103 -5.06 -15.47 -11.12
CA PHE A 103 -5.07 -14.08 -11.54
C PHE A 103 -5.90 -13.29 -10.52
N ASN A 104 -5.58 -12.00 -10.33
CA ASN A 104 -6.37 -11.10 -9.51
C ASN A 104 -7.40 -10.38 -10.38
N LEU A 105 -8.49 -9.94 -9.75
CA LEU A 105 -9.41 -8.94 -10.27
C LEU A 105 -9.34 -7.75 -9.32
N SER A 106 -8.83 -6.62 -9.82
CA SER A 106 -8.73 -5.32 -9.15
C SER A 106 -9.47 -4.26 -9.98
N GLU A 107 -9.78 -3.10 -9.40
CA GLU A 107 -10.26 -1.89 -10.11
C GLU A 107 -11.46 -2.10 -11.07
N PHE A 108 -12.24 -3.18 -10.94
CA PHE A 108 -13.21 -3.62 -11.96
C PHE A 108 -14.64 -3.15 -11.67
N TYR A 109 -14.88 -2.49 -10.53
CA TYR A 109 -16.22 -2.08 -10.13
C TYR A 109 -16.76 -0.96 -11.03
N ARG A 110 -17.92 -1.18 -11.66
CA ARG A 110 -18.57 -0.19 -12.56
C ARG A 110 -20.05 0.05 -12.20
N GLY A 111 -20.38 0.01 -10.90
CA GLY A 111 -21.77 0.14 -10.39
C GLY A 111 -22.64 -1.11 -10.58
N GLY A 112 -22.02 -2.24 -10.93
CA GLY A 112 -22.62 -3.58 -10.89
C GLY A 112 -22.52 -4.16 -9.49
N THR A 113 -23.61 -4.70 -8.92
CA THR A 113 -23.58 -5.31 -7.57
C THR A 113 -23.33 -6.83 -7.63
N TYR A 114 -23.74 -7.44 -8.73
CA TYR A 114 -23.77 -8.89 -8.92
C TYR A 114 -22.94 -9.21 -10.16
N HIS A 115 -21.93 -10.04 -9.96
CA HIS A 115 -20.91 -10.38 -10.95
C HIS A 115 -20.87 -11.88 -11.19
N ASP A 116 -20.57 -12.26 -12.43
CA ASP A 116 -20.33 -13.63 -12.88
C ASP A 116 -18.91 -13.66 -13.49
N ILE A 117 -18.01 -14.48 -12.92
CA ILE A 117 -16.74 -14.86 -13.56
C ILE A 117 -16.91 -16.22 -14.22
N SER A 118 -16.78 -16.25 -15.55
CA SER A 118 -16.84 -17.45 -16.39
C SER A 118 -15.45 -17.82 -16.89
N VAL A 119 -15.12 -19.11 -16.92
CA VAL A 119 -13.86 -19.63 -17.50
C VAL A 119 -14.13 -20.75 -18.50
N ASP A 120 -13.53 -20.65 -19.69
CA ASP A 120 -13.62 -21.60 -20.79
C ASP A 120 -12.24 -22.24 -21.05
N VAL A 121 -12.03 -23.46 -20.53
CA VAL A 121 -10.78 -24.20 -20.72
C VAL A 121 -10.85 -25.05 -21.97
N SER A 122 -10.07 -24.66 -22.98
CA SER A 122 -10.06 -25.25 -24.31
C SER A 122 -8.81 -26.10 -24.61
N LEU A 123 -9.03 -27.25 -25.24
CA LEU A 123 -7.99 -28.11 -25.82
C LEU A 123 -8.50 -28.77 -27.11
N ASP A 124 -7.85 -28.47 -28.23
CA ASP A 124 -8.19 -28.92 -29.59
C ASP A 124 -9.63 -28.59 -30.03
N SER A 125 -10.59 -29.42 -29.64
CA SER A 125 -12.02 -29.30 -29.93
C SER A 125 -12.89 -29.66 -28.72
N THR A 126 -12.29 -29.67 -27.53
CA THR A 126 -12.93 -29.87 -26.23
C THR A 126 -12.86 -28.54 -25.50
N VAL A 127 -14.00 -28.05 -25.04
CA VAL A 127 -14.10 -26.89 -24.15
C VAL A 127 -14.81 -27.38 -22.89
N VAL A 128 -14.34 -26.94 -21.73
CA VAL A 128 -14.96 -27.19 -20.43
C VAL A 128 -15.11 -25.83 -19.76
N SER A 129 -16.35 -25.50 -19.42
CA SER A 129 -16.73 -24.22 -18.83
C SER A 129 -17.05 -24.38 -17.36
N ASP A 130 -16.73 -23.37 -16.56
CA ASP A 130 -17.26 -23.19 -15.20
C ASP A 130 -17.63 -21.71 -14.97
N ASN A 131 -18.48 -21.42 -13.99
CA ASN A 131 -18.93 -20.05 -13.68
C ASN A 131 -19.18 -19.87 -12.19
N PHE A 132 -18.56 -18.87 -11.60
CA PHE A 132 -18.71 -18.52 -10.18
C PHE A 132 -19.44 -17.16 -10.04
N PRO A 133 -20.66 -17.14 -9.47
CA PRO A 133 -21.37 -15.91 -9.19
C PRO A 133 -20.94 -15.32 -7.84
N PHE A 134 -20.68 -14.01 -7.78
CA PHE A 134 -20.30 -13.30 -6.56
C PHE A 134 -20.91 -11.90 -6.51
N THR A 135 -20.79 -11.24 -5.38
CA THR A 135 -21.30 -9.89 -5.10
C THR A 135 -20.15 -8.97 -4.78
N VAL A 136 -20.18 -7.78 -5.38
CA VAL A 136 -19.31 -6.67 -4.99
C VAL A 136 -20.20 -5.52 -4.58
N LEU A 137 -20.00 -5.04 -3.36
CA LEU A 137 -20.65 -3.84 -2.84
C LEU A 137 -19.70 -2.68 -3.08
N ARG A 138 -20.25 -1.49 -3.35
CA ARG A 138 -19.39 -0.32 -3.35
C ARG A 138 -18.94 -0.07 -1.91
N ASN A 139 -17.67 0.22 -1.70
CA ASN A 139 -17.17 0.76 -0.44
C ASN A 139 -17.90 2.08 -0.10
N SER A 140 -17.81 2.55 1.14
CA SER A 140 -18.49 3.77 1.58
C SER A 140 -17.92 4.33 2.88
N LEU A 141 -17.44 5.58 2.82
CA LEU A 141 -16.89 6.29 3.97
C LEU A 141 -17.99 6.61 5.00
N LEU A 142 -17.82 6.11 6.23
CA LEU A 142 -18.76 6.35 7.33
C LEU A 142 -18.41 7.64 8.11
N GLU A 143 -19.34 8.60 8.17
CA GLU A 143 -19.12 9.81 8.98
C GLU A 143 -18.92 9.46 10.46
N SER A 144 -17.73 9.77 10.98
CA SER A 144 -17.27 9.37 12.32
C SER A 144 -18.32 9.55 13.44
N ALA A 145 -18.35 8.58 14.35
CA ALA A 145 -19.27 8.53 15.48
C ALA A 145 -18.53 8.23 16.79
N SER A 146 -18.94 8.86 17.88
CA SER A 146 -18.37 8.64 19.23
C SER A 146 -19.06 7.51 20.00
N ASN A 147 -20.28 7.15 19.62
CA ASN A 147 -21.04 6.07 20.22
C ASN A 147 -22.14 5.59 19.27
N LEU A 148 -22.41 4.28 19.28
CA LEU A 148 -23.44 3.62 18.48
C LEU A 148 -24.51 3.05 19.42
N VAL A 149 -25.70 3.65 19.42
CA VAL A 149 -26.78 3.34 20.38
C VAL A 149 -27.93 2.63 19.67
N VAL A 150 -28.28 1.42 20.13
CA VAL A 150 -29.21 0.53 19.42
C VAL A 150 -30.49 0.30 20.22
N PHE A 151 -31.65 0.50 19.59
CA PHE A 151 -32.95 0.05 20.13
C PHE A 151 -33.69 -0.79 19.09
N GLY A 152 -34.33 -1.87 19.54
CA GLY A 152 -34.93 -2.81 18.60
C GLY A 152 -35.45 -4.10 19.20
N ASP A 153 -35.60 -5.09 18.33
CA ASP A 153 -36.03 -6.45 18.68
C ASP A 153 -34.93 -7.52 18.48
N SER A 154 -35.30 -8.76 18.16
CA SER A 154 -34.35 -9.89 18.07
C SER A 154 -33.35 -9.76 16.93
N LEU A 155 -33.64 -8.97 15.89
CA LEU A 155 -32.71 -8.75 14.77
C LEU A 155 -31.44 -7.99 15.18
N SER A 156 -31.46 -7.29 16.33
CA SER A 156 -30.33 -6.49 16.83
C SER A 156 -29.94 -6.83 18.27
N ASP A 157 -30.49 -7.89 18.88
CA ASP A 157 -30.22 -8.26 20.28
C ASP A 157 -28.88 -9.02 20.40
N MET A 158 -27.87 -8.35 20.96
CA MET A 158 -26.51 -8.89 21.21
C MET A 158 -26.41 -9.75 22.49
N GLY A 159 -27.54 -10.15 23.10
CA GLY A 159 -27.55 -11.01 24.30
C GLY A 159 -28.24 -10.40 25.52
N ASN A 160 -28.87 -9.24 25.41
CA ASN A 160 -29.71 -8.64 26.45
C ASN A 160 -30.81 -9.62 26.92
N GLY A 161 -31.36 -10.40 26.00
CA GLY A 161 -32.29 -11.48 26.32
C GLY A 161 -31.75 -12.54 27.30
N ASN A 162 -30.43 -12.77 27.35
CA ASN A 162 -29.83 -13.87 28.12
C ASN A 162 -29.93 -13.68 29.65
N ASN A 163 -30.03 -12.44 30.14
CA ASN A 163 -30.26 -12.15 31.57
C ASN A 163 -31.75 -12.22 31.97
N SER A 164 -32.68 -12.23 31.01
CA SER A 164 -34.12 -12.29 31.27
C SER A 164 -34.55 -13.70 31.64
N ALA A 165 -35.21 -13.89 32.79
CA ALA A 165 -35.62 -15.21 33.30
C ALA A 165 -36.59 -16.02 32.41
N ILE A 166 -37.09 -15.44 31.32
CA ILE A 166 -37.90 -16.12 30.30
C ILE A 166 -37.06 -16.50 29.06
N VAL A 167 -36.06 -15.69 28.71
CA VAL A 167 -35.27 -15.82 27.47
C VAL A 167 -33.91 -16.50 27.73
N SER A 168 -33.37 -16.42 28.95
CA SER A 168 -32.28 -17.28 29.42
C SER A 168 -32.60 -18.77 29.27
N VAL A 169 -33.88 -19.15 29.35
CA VAL A 169 -34.33 -20.54 29.12
C VAL A 169 -34.24 -20.96 27.64
N ILE A 170 -34.30 -19.99 26.72
CA ILE A 170 -34.09 -20.21 25.28
C ILE A 170 -32.59 -20.40 25.00
N PHE A 171 -31.74 -19.58 25.63
CA PHE A 171 -30.30 -19.54 25.37
C PHE A 171 -29.43 -20.46 26.24
N SER A 172 -29.95 -20.99 27.36
CA SER A 172 -29.24 -21.93 28.25
C SER A 172 -28.98 -23.33 27.67
N SER A 173 -29.23 -23.53 26.38
CA SER A 173 -28.98 -24.75 25.63
C SER A 173 -28.83 -24.40 24.14
N PRO A 174 -27.91 -25.07 23.40
CA PRO A 174 -27.83 -24.96 21.95
C PRO A 174 -29.20 -25.07 21.27
N PRO A 175 -29.46 -24.27 20.22
CA PRO A 175 -28.48 -23.99 19.15
C PRO A 175 -28.10 -22.53 18.89
N TYR A 176 -28.60 -21.55 19.66
CA TYR A 176 -28.32 -20.12 19.43
C TYR A 176 -26.92 -19.70 19.90
N TRP A 177 -26.22 -18.89 19.11
CA TRP A 177 -24.86 -18.43 19.40
C TRP A 177 -24.86 -17.27 20.41
N GLN A 178 -24.15 -17.46 21.54
CA GLN A 178 -23.89 -16.44 22.58
C GLN A 178 -25.07 -15.52 22.97
N GLY A 179 -26.32 -16.02 22.92
CA GLY A 179 -27.52 -15.25 23.26
C GLY A 179 -28.06 -14.33 22.15
N ARG A 180 -27.52 -14.38 20.93
CA ARG A 180 -28.09 -13.76 19.72
C ARG A 180 -29.18 -14.68 19.15
N PHE A 181 -30.10 -14.15 18.34
CA PHE A 181 -31.14 -14.95 17.67
C PHE A 181 -30.66 -15.59 16.35
N SER A 182 -29.38 -15.95 16.25
CA SER A 182 -28.72 -16.51 15.06
C SER A 182 -27.69 -17.60 15.43
N ASN A 183 -27.01 -18.17 14.42
CA ASN A 183 -25.84 -19.05 14.59
C ASN A 183 -24.50 -18.31 14.77
N GLY A 184 -24.51 -16.98 14.74
CA GLY A 184 -23.32 -16.13 14.90
C GLY A 184 -23.70 -14.69 15.23
N PRO A 185 -22.83 -13.72 14.91
CA PRO A 185 -23.09 -12.30 15.07
C PRO A 185 -24.37 -11.80 14.36
N VAL A 186 -24.88 -10.66 14.82
CA VAL A 186 -26.01 -9.93 14.22
C VAL A 186 -25.51 -8.71 13.44
N TRP A 187 -26.30 -8.24 12.46
CA TRP A 187 -25.94 -7.14 11.53
C TRP A 187 -25.33 -5.89 12.19
N ILE A 188 -25.74 -5.55 13.42
CA ILE A 188 -25.30 -4.35 14.12
C ILE A 188 -23.92 -4.51 14.76
N GLU A 189 -23.44 -5.75 14.93
CA GLU A 189 -22.06 -6.03 15.34
C GLU A 189 -21.13 -5.68 14.17
N HIS A 190 -21.39 -6.20 12.97
CA HIS A 190 -20.64 -5.83 11.75
C HIS A 190 -20.60 -4.33 11.46
N ILE A 191 -21.71 -3.60 11.66
CA ILE A 191 -21.71 -2.13 11.52
C ILE A 191 -20.88 -1.47 12.62
N SER A 192 -20.92 -1.98 13.85
CA SER A 192 -20.08 -1.48 14.94
C SER A 192 -18.60 -1.60 14.59
N ASP A 193 -18.21 -2.73 13.99
CA ASP A 193 -16.85 -3.00 13.53
C ASP A 193 -16.44 -2.01 12.43
N SER A 194 -17.29 -1.78 11.41
CA SER A 194 -17.04 -0.76 10.36
C SER A 194 -16.95 0.69 10.87
N TYR A 195 -17.58 1.01 12.01
CA TYR A 195 -17.42 2.32 12.67
C TYR A 195 -16.15 2.40 13.55
N GLY A 196 -15.38 1.32 13.71
CA GLY A 196 -14.28 1.23 14.68
C GLY A 196 -14.74 1.28 16.15
N LEU A 197 -16.02 0.95 16.42
CA LEU A 197 -16.64 1.10 17.73
C LEU A 197 -16.92 -0.26 18.39
N THR A 198 -16.72 -0.36 19.71
CA THR A 198 -17.15 -1.54 20.49
C THR A 198 -18.53 -1.33 21.11
N THR A 199 -19.59 -1.78 20.45
CA THR A 199 -20.95 -1.75 21.01
C THR A 199 -21.12 -2.77 22.13
N THR A 200 -21.55 -2.35 23.32
CA THR A 200 -21.83 -3.25 24.45
C THR A 200 -23.32 -3.39 24.73
N PHE A 201 -23.79 -4.57 25.15
CA PHE A 201 -25.20 -4.79 25.50
C PHE A 201 -25.49 -4.45 26.96
N GLY A 202 -26.66 -3.87 27.25
CA GLY A 202 -27.07 -3.52 28.61
C GLY A 202 -28.58 -3.51 28.86
N ASP A 203 -28.98 -3.96 30.06
CA ASP A 203 -30.37 -3.95 30.51
C ASP A 203 -30.66 -2.96 31.64
N ALA A 204 -31.93 -2.55 31.78
CA ALA A 204 -32.44 -1.73 32.89
C ALA A 204 -31.54 -0.54 33.32
N THR A 205 -30.69 -0.74 34.35
CA THR A 205 -29.76 0.25 34.93
C THR A 205 -28.28 -0.08 34.67
N ALA A 206 -27.98 -1.19 34.00
CA ALA A 206 -26.64 -1.48 33.51
C ALA A 206 -26.29 -0.53 32.35
N ALA A 207 -25.01 -0.14 32.29
CA ALA A 207 -24.43 0.51 31.12
C ALA A 207 -24.45 -0.44 29.91
N GLY A 208 -24.21 0.11 28.72
CA GLY A 208 -24.27 -0.59 27.44
C GLY A 208 -25.28 0.06 26.51
N ASP A 209 -24.87 0.21 25.26
CA ASP A 209 -25.47 1.07 24.24
C ASP A 209 -26.43 0.30 23.34
N ASN A 210 -26.24 -1.02 23.21
CA ASN A 210 -27.26 -1.89 22.66
C ASN A 210 -28.33 -2.23 23.72
N ARG A 211 -29.55 -1.74 23.48
CA ARG A 211 -30.74 -1.93 24.32
C ARG A 211 -31.82 -2.76 23.63
N ALA A 212 -31.53 -3.35 22.47
CA ALA A 212 -32.47 -4.20 21.75
C ALA A 212 -32.76 -5.49 22.53
N PHE A 213 -33.98 -6.01 22.40
CA PHE A 213 -34.44 -7.19 23.15
C PHE A 213 -35.30 -8.09 22.27
N GLY A 214 -34.95 -9.38 22.17
CA GLY A 214 -35.72 -10.37 21.44
C GLY A 214 -37.19 -10.41 21.81
N GLY A 215 -38.07 -10.41 20.80
CA GLY A 215 -39.52 -10.42 20.99
C GLY A 215 -40.15 -9.06 21.36
N SER A 216 -39.38 -7.97 21.38
CA SER A 216 -39.88 -6.62 21.64
C SER A 216 -40.81 -6.12 20.53
N GLN A 217 -41.87 -5.42 20.92
CA GLN A 217 -42.75 -4.70 20.00
C GLN A 217 -42.39 -3.21 19.99
N THR A 218 -42.83 -2.48 18.95
CA THR A 218 -42.61 -1.04 18.82
C THR A 218 -43.25 -0.20 19.93
N GLY A 219 -44.21 -0.74 20.68
CA GLY A 219 -44.99 0.03 21.66
C GLY A 219 -44.25 0.45 22.94
N GLN A 220 -45.04 0.84 23.93
CA GLN A 220 -44.61 1.03 25.32
C GLN A 220 -44.94 -0.22 26.16
N GLY A 221 -44.40 -0.31 27.37
CA GLY A 221 -44.64 -1.42 28.30
C GLY A 221 -43.78 -2.66 28.02
N TYR A 222 -44.31 -3.84 28.35
CA TYR A 222 -43.58 -5.11 28.25
C TYR A 222 -44.34 -6.15 27.43
N ALA A 223 -43.69 -6.71 26.40
CA ALA A 223 -44.12 -7.93 25.76
C ALA A 223 -43.89 -9.13 26.69
N TYR A 224 -44.74 -10.16 26.58
CA TYR A 224 -44.65 -11.41 27.33
C TYR A 224 -44.42 -11.27 28.86
N LEU A 225 -44.95 -10.19 29.45
CA LEU A 225 -44.84 -9.77 30.86
C LEU A 225 -43.45 -9.28 31.34
N THR A 226 -42.36 -9.56 30.63
CA THR A 226 -40.99 -9.23 31.11
C THR A 226 -40.07 -8.58 30.08
N LEU A 227 -40.41 -8.56 28.79
CA LEU A 227 -39.51 -8.09 27.72
C LEU A 227 -39.83 -6.63 27.38
N PRO A 228 -38.91 -5.67 27.56
CA PRO A 228 -39.20 -4.25 27.39
C PRO A 228 -39.40 -3.91 25.91
N ASN A 229 -40.59 -3.45 25.54
CA ASN A 229 -40.84 -2.91 24.19
C ASN A 229 -39.94 -1.68 23.92
N VAL A 230 -39.71 -1.34 22.65
CA VAL A 230 -38.76 -0.28 22.23
C VAL A 230 -38.96 1.04 22.97
N GLY A 231 -40.21 1.47 23.15
CA GLY A 231 -40.50 2.70 23.90
C GLY A 231 -40.13 2.62 25.39
N THR A 232 -40.08 1.43 25.98
CA THR A 232 -39.59 1.18 27.35
C THR A 232 -38.06 1.09 27.38
N GLN A 233 -37.42 0.53 26.34
CA GLN A 233 -35.95 0.50 26.22
C GLN A 233 -35.40 1.93 26.23
N ILE A 234 -35.93 2.80 25.37
CA ILE A 234 -35.57 4.22 25.27
C ILE A 234 -35.80 4.95 26.60
N ASN A 235 -37.00 4.81 27.19
CA ASN A 235 -37.31 5.44 28.48
C ASN A 235 -36.36 5.00 29.61
N ASN A 236 -35.91 3.74 29.61
CA ASN A 236 -34.96 3.24 30.60
C ASN A 236 -33.54 3.73 30.35
N TYR A 237 -33.09 3.78 29.09
CA TYR A 237 -31.78 4.31 28.71
C TYR A 237 -31.64 5.79 29.08
N LEU A 238 -32.60 6.62 28.65
CA LEU A 238 -32.66 8.06 28.95
C LEU A 238 -32.74 8.38 30.45
N ALA A 239 -33.28 7.46 31.25
CA ALA A 239 -33.42 7.65 32.70
C ALA A 239 -32.23 7.17 33.53
N ASN A 240 -31.42 6.22 33.03
CA ASN A 240 -30.43 5.50 33.85
C ASN A 240 -29.03 5.40 33.25
N VAL A 241 -28.85 5.60 31.94
CA VAL A 241 -27.56 5.45 31.23
C VAL A 241 -27.10 6.80 30.70
N GLN A 242 -27.76 7.33 29.67
CA GLN A 242 -27.40 8.58 29.01
C GLN A 242 -28.63 9.47 28.87
N SER A 243 -28.65 10.59 29.60
CA SER A 243 -29.81 11.50 29.65
C SER A 243 -29.86 12.52 28.50
N SER A 244 -28.81 12.60 27.69
CA SER A 244 -28.70 13.51 26.55
C SER A 244 -27.68 12.99 25.53
N PHE A 245 -27.93 13.22 24.25
CA PHE A 245 -27.03 12.87 23.16
C PHE A 245 -26.21 14.07 22.68
N THR A 246 -25.17 13.78 21.92
CA THR A 246 -24.31 14.70 21.19
C THR A 246 -24.49 14.49 19.68
N ASN A 247 -23.95 15.39 18.86
CA ASN A 247 -24.07 15.29 17.40
C ASN A 247 -23.28 14.12 16.80
N SER A 248 -22.30 13.57 17.54
CA SER A 248 -21.49 12.42 17.16
C SER A 248 -22.04 11.08 17.66
N ASP A 249 -23.20 11.06 18.35
CA ASP A 249 -23.88 9.82 18.69
C ASP A 249 -24.80 9.40 17.53
N VAL A 250 -24.66 8.16 17.04
CA VAL A 250 -25.55 7.60 16.01
C VAL A 250 -26.55 6.62 16.63
N ILE A 251 -27.85 6.81 16.34
CA ILE A 251 -28.92 6.01 16.95
C ILE A 251 -29.58 5.07 15.93
N PHE A 252 -29.43 3.77 16.15
CA PHE A 252 -30.00 2.70 15.33
C PHE A 252 -31.36 2.23 15.86
N LEU A 253 -32.37 2.19 14.97
CA LEU A 253 -33.75 1.79 15.28
C LEU A 253 -34.27 0.73 14.30
N TRP A 254 -34.38 -0.53 14.74
CA TRP A 254 -35.03 -1.59 13.96
C TRP A 254 -36.01 -2.43 14.79
N ALA A 255 -37.32 -2.29 14.50
CA ALA A 255 -38.36 -3.07 15.13
C ALA A 255 -39.66 -3.10 14.30
N GLY A 256 -40.50 -4.09 14.59
CA GLY A 256 -41.89 -4.16 14.11
C GLY A 256 -42.32 -5.53 13.59
N GLY A 257 -41.36 -6.44 13.35
CA GLY A 257 -41.67 -7.82 12.96
C GLY A 257 -42.56 -8.51 13.99
N ASN A 258 -42.25 -8.32 15.28
CA ASN A 258 -43.03 -8.84 16.39
C ASN A 258 -44.46 -8.26 16.47
N ASP A 259 -44.68 -6.99 16.07
CA ASP A 259 -46.00 -6.37 16.04
C ASP A 259 -46.91 -7.03 14.98
N PHE A 260 -46.36 -7.47 13.85
CA PHE A 260 -47.08 -8.18 12.79
C PHE A 260 -47.22 -9.68 13.03
N LEU A 261 -46.17 -10.33 13.53
CA LEU A 261 -46.17 -11.77 13.77
C LEU A 261 -47.01 -12.15 14.99
N TYR A 262 -46.98 -11.36 16.08
CA TYR A 262 -47.58 -11.70 17.38
C TYR A 262 -48.35 -10.55 18.07
N GLY A 263 -48.28 -9.33 17.56
CA GLY A 263 -48.86 -8.12 18.15
C GLY A 263 -50.22 -7.71 17.55
N THR A 264 -50.37 -6.40 17.30
CA THR A 264 -51.63 -5.83 16.79
C THR A 264 -51.76 -5.89 15.26
N GLY A 265 -50.65 -6.07 14.53
CA GLY A 265 -50.60 -6.09 13.08
C GLY A 265 -51.15 -4.83 12.39
N ASN A 266 -51.07 -3.66 13.05
CA ASN A 266 -51.65 -2.41 12.52
C ASN A 266 -50.56 -1.45 12.02
N PRO A 267 -50.36 -1.30 10.70
CA PRO A 267 -49.31 -0.45 10.13
C PRO A 267 -49.33 1.00 10.64
N ASP A 268 -50.52 1.59 10.86
CA ASP A 268 -50.65 2.96 11.36
C ASP A 268 -50.07 3.13 12.77
N LEU A 269 -50.30 2.15 13.66
CA LEU A 269 -49.85 2.23 15.04
C LEU A 269 -48.34 2.01 15.14
N ILE A 270 -47.82 1.07 14.36
CA ILE A 270 -46.41 0.67 14.37
C ILE A 270 -45.55 1.83 13.84
N SER A 271 -45.93 2.45 12.71
CA SER A 271 -45.19 3.61 12.17
C SER A 271 -45.29 4.83 13.09
N GLN A 272 -46.45 5.07 13.72
CA GLN A 272 -46.61 6.15 14.72
C GLN A 272 -45.77 5.93 15.97
N ASN A 273 -45.58 4.67 16.41
CA ASN A 273 -44.69 4.35 17.53
C ASN A 273 -43.24 4.71 17.18
N MET A 274 -42.72 4.24 16.04
CA MET A 274 -41.35 4.56 15.58
C MET A 274 -41.14 6.07 15.46
N ALA A 275 -42.10 6.77 14.84
CA ALA A 275 -42.07 8.23 14.74
C ALA A 275 -42.18 8.95 16.12
N SER A 276 -42.71 8.30 17.15
CA SER A 276 -42.73 8.84 18.52
C SER A 276 -41.40 8.61 19.25
N HIS A 277 -40.67 7.55 18.92
CA HIS A 277 -39.36 7.23 19.47
C HIS A 277 -38.29 8.21 18.99
N ILE A 278 -38.23 8.47 17.68
CA ILE A 278 -37.33 9.48 17.09
C ILE A 278 -37.55 10.84 17.77
N ARG A 279 -38.81 11.28 17.95
CA ARG A 279 -39.14 12.51 18.69
C ARG A 279 -38.76 12.49 20.17
N ALA A 280 -38.72 11.32 20.82
CA ALA A 280 -38.31 11.21 22.22
C ALA A 280 -36.78 11.30 22.38
N LEU A 281 -36.04 10.81 21.38
CA LEU A 281 -34.59 10.83 21.30
C LEU A 281 -34.07 12.21 20.84
N GLU A 282 -34.73 12.84 19.85
CA GLU A 282 -34.48 14.25 19.45
C GLU A 282 -34.70 15.20 20.63
N ALA A 283 -35.76 15.01 21.42
CA ALA A 283 -35.99 15.79 22.64
C ALA A 283 -34.91 15.58 23.73
N ALA A 284 -34.05 14.56 23.60
CA ALA A 284 -32.85 14.34 24.40
C ALA A 284 -31.54 14.79 23.69
N GLY A 285 -31.62 15.34 22.47
CA GLY A 285 -30.49 15.91 21.72
C GLY A 285 -29.95 15.04 20.59
N ALA A 286 -30.55 13.89 20.27
CA ALA A 286 -30.08 13.05 19.16
C ALA A 286 -30.37 13.72 17.81
N THR A 287 -29.36 13.79 16.94
CA THR A 287 -29.46 14.42 15.61
C THR A 287 -29.31 13.45 14.44
N ARG A 288 -28.49 12.39 14.58
CA ARG A 288 -28.23 11.36 13.55
C ARG A 288 -28.95 10.06 13.89
N PHE A 289 -29.73 9.53 12.95
CA PHE A 289 -30.51 8.31 13.13
C PHE A 289 -30.37 7.37 11.94
N VAL A 290 -30.26 6.07 12.21
CA VAL A 290 -30.38 5.02 11.20
C VAL A 290 -31.62 4.19 11.51
N VAL A 291 -32.57 4.14 10.58
CA VAL A 291 -33.87 3.50 10.77
C VAL A 291 -34.08 2.45 9.68
N ALA A 292 -34.30 1.19 10.07
CA ALA A 292 -34.57 0.13 9.10
C ALA A 292 -36.07 -0.17 8.97
N ASN A 293 -36.53 -0.35 7.73
CA ASN A 293 -37.89 -0.82 7.44
C ASN A 293 -38.01 -2.35 7.61
N LEU A 294 -39.16 -2.96 7.34
CA LEU A 294 -39.33 -4.42 7.52
C LEU A 294 -39.14 -5.22 6.21
N PRO A 295 -38.36 -6.32 6.23
CA PRO A 295 -38.29 -7.26 5.12
C PRO A 295 -39.65 -7.97 4.89
N PRO A 296 -39.85 -8.66 3.75
CA PRO A 296 -41.10 -9.38 3.44
C PRO A 296 -41.36 -10.56 4.40
N LEU A 297 -42.03 -10.28 5.52
CA LEU A 297 -42.27 -11.23 6.62
C LEU A 297 -43.05 -12.49 6.20
N GLU A 298 -43.82 -12.43 5.10
CA GLU A 298 -44.51 -13.58 4.51
C GLU A 298 -43.59 -14.63 3.90
N LEU A 299 -42.35 -14.27 3.55
CA LEU A 299 -41.34 -15.19 3.02
C LEU A 299 -40.57 -15.93 4.13
N THR A 300 -40.63 -15.46 5.38
CA THR A 300 -40.08 -16.20 6.53
C THR A 300 -40.74 -17.58 6.66
N PRO A 301 -40.07 -18.64 7.14
CA PRO A 301 -40.68 -19.95 7.29
C PRO A 301 -41.91 -19.96 8.23
N GLU A 302 -41.96 -19.07 9.23
CA GLU A 302 -43.16 -18.81 10.05
C GLU A 302 -44.27 -18.18 9.20
N GLY A 303 -43.98 -17.15 8.40
CA GLY A 303 -44.93 -16.52 7.49
C GLY A 303 -45.47 -17.48 6.44
N ALA A 304 -44.59 -18.24 5.79
CA ALA A 304 -44.89 -19.29 4.82
C ALA A 304 -45.76 -20.42 5.43
N SER A 305 -45.65 -20.68 6.74
CA SER A 305 -46.51 -21.67 7.43
C SER A 305 -47.98 -21.24 7.58
N ARG A 306 -48.28 -19.94 7.41
CA ARG A 306 -49.63 -19.38 7.53
C ARG A 306 -50.46 -19.65 6.27
N SER A 307 -51.77 -19.43 6.33
CA SER A 307 -52.61 -19.60 5.13
C SER A 307 -52.32 -18.51 4.09
N ALA A 308 -52.48 -18.81 2.80
CA ALA A 308 -52.25 -17.86 1.70
C ALA A 308 -53.01 -16.52 1.85
N GLN A 309 -54.18 -16.50 2.50
CA GLN A 309 -54.90 -15.26 2.80
C GLN A 309 -54.19 -14.43 3.90
N GLN A 310 -53.59 -15.08 4.90
CA GLN A 310 -52.81 -14.40 5.94
C GLN A 310 -51.48 -13.90 5.39
N GLN A 311 -50.80 -14.67 4.54
CA GLN A 311 -49.59 -14.24 3.82
C GLN A 311 -49.87 -12.98 2.99
N ALA A 312 -50.91 -13.01 2.14
CA ALA A 312 -51.28 -11.85 1.31
C ALA A 312 -51.72 -10.62 2.12
N THR A 313 -52.33 -10.80 3.30
CA THR A 313 -52.63 -9.70 4.22
C THR A 313 -51.34 -9.13 4.82
N MET A 314 -50.46 -9.99 5.32
CA MET A 314 -49.18 -9.60 5.93
C MET A 314 -48.26 -8.86 4.95
N ALA A 315 -48.11 -9.37 3.71
CA ALA A 315 -47.38 -8.68 2.64
C ALA A 315 -47.92 -7.26 2.40
N SER A 316 -49.24 -7.12 2.28
CA SER A 316 -49.91 -5.83 2.09
C SER A 316 -49.73 -4.88 3.29
N ASP A 317 -49.73 -5.42 4.51
CA ASP A 317 -49.60 -4.65 5.73
C ASP A 317 -48.14 -4.20 5.96
N VAL A 318 -47.15 -5.05 5.66
CA VAL A 318 -45.71 -4.72 5.70
C VAL A 318 -45.38 -3.62 4.69
N VAL A 319 -45.82 -3.74 3.42
CA VAL A 319 -45.63 -2.68 2.40
C VAL A 319 -46.31 -1.38 2.83
N THR A 320 -47.49 -1.47 3.47
CA THR A 320 -48.20 -0.30 4.01
C THR A 320 -47.42 0.35 5.17
N TYR A 321 -46.77 -0.44 6.02
CA TYR A 321 -45.92 0.04 7.10
C TYR A 321 -44.66 0.71 6.57
N ASN A 322 -43.90 0.07 5.67
CA ASN A 322 -42.68 0.63 5.09
C ASN A 322 -42.96 1.97 4.41
N THR A 323 -44.06 2.05 3.62
CA THR A 323 -44.51 3.30 2.99
C THR A 323 -44.81 4.41 4.02
N LYS A 324 -45.40 4.07 5.16
CA LYS A 324 -45.73 5.04 6.22
C LYS A 324 -44.52 5.43 7.07
N LEU A 325 -43.62 4.49 7.33
CA LEU A 325 -42.36 4.75 8.02
C LEU A 325 -41.51 5.75 7.23
N ALA A 326 -41.34 5.52 5.93
CA ALA A 326 -40.66 6.46 5.02
C ALA A 326 -41.32 7.86 5.02
N GLN A 327 -42.65 7.93 5.06
CA GLN A 327 -43.35 9.22 5.17
C GLN A 327 -43.12 9.90 6.52
N GLU A 328 -43.17 9.18 7.65
CA GLU A 328 -42.90 9.77 8.96
C GLU A 328 -41.43 10.20 9.09
N VAL A 329 -40.46 9.39 8.62
CA VAL A 329 -39.02 9.71 8.61
C VAL A 329 -38.74 10.98 7.80
N ASN A 330 -39.21 11.05 6.54
CA ASN A 330 -39.02 12.24 5.70
C ASN A 330 -39.65 13.51 6.33
N ASN A 331 -40.84 13.37 6.93
CA ASN A 331 -41.48 14.47 7.65
C ASN A 331 -40.68 14.88 8.90
N LEU A 332 -40.08 13.93 9.63
CA LEU A 332 -39.28 14.19 10.83
C LEU A 332 -37.97 14.89 10.49
N SER A 333 -37.18 14.34 9.56
CA SER A 333 -35.94 14.94 9.07
C SER A 333 -36.17 16.40 8.66
N THR A 334 -37.16 16.67 7.80
CA THR A 334 -37.46 18.04 7.34
C THR A 334 -38.00 18.95 8.44
N SER A 335 -38.81 18.45 9.39
CA SER A 335 -39.50 19.30 10.38
C SER A 335 -38.72 19.56 11.66
N LEU A 336 -37.74 18.71 11.98
CA LEU A 336 -36.87 18.81 13.15
C LEU A 336 -35.40 19.08 12.77
N ASN A 337 -35.06 19.11 11.48
CA ASN A 337 -33.69 19.21 10.97
C ASN A 337 -32.80 18.07 11.52
N LEU A 338 -33.31 16.85 11.35
CA LEU A 338 -32.61 15.61 11.74
C LEU A 338 -32.01 14.96 10.50
N ASP A 339 -30.82 14.43 10.69
CA ASP A 339 -30.22 13.47 9.77
C ASP A 339 -30.83 12.08 10.06
N ILE A 340 -31.44 11.47 9.04
CA ILE A 340 -32.12 10.18 9.18
C ILE A 340 -31.95 9.33 7.92
N THR A 341 -31.03 8.38 7.98
CA THR A 341 -30.86 7.32 6.98
C THR A 341 -31.96 6.27 7.13
N LEU A 342 -32.66 5.95 6.03
CA LEU A 342 -33.70 4.91 6.01
C LEU A 342 -33.21 3.69 5.22
N ILE A 343 -32.80 2.64 5.93
CA ILE A 343 -32.39 1.37 5.30
C ILE A 343 -33.64 0.66 4.74
N ASP A 344 -33.66 0.46 3.41
CA ASP A 344 -34.70 -0.31 2.73
C ASP A 344 -34.42 -1.82 2.79
N ALA A 345 -34.53 -2.38 4.00
CA ALA A 345 -34.41 -3.81 4.27
C ALA A 345 -35.38 -4.66 3.42
N TRP A 346 -36.52 -4.12 2.99
CA TRP A 346 -37.41 -4.79 2.04
C TRP A 346 -36.77 -4.96 0.66
N SER A 347 -36.16 -3.92 0.11
CA SER A 347 -35.48 -4.00 -1.19
C SER A 347 -34.20 -4.83 -1.12
N ILE A 348 -33.37 -4.64 -0.09
CA ILE A 348 -32.15 -5.45 0.14
C ILE A 348 -32.49 -6.95 0.21
N PHE A 349 -33.48 -7.33 1.01
CA PHE A 349 -33.88 -8.73 1.17
C PHE A 349 -34.44 -9.35 -0.11
N ASN A 350 -35.19 -8.59 -0.91
CA ASN A 350 -35.66 -9.08 -2.22
C ASN A 350 -34.52 -9.21 -3.23
N GLN A 351 -33.52 -8.32 -3.22
CA GLN A 351 -32.35 -8.44 -4.09
C GLN A 351 -31.55 -9.69 -3.75
N ILE A 352 -31.25 -9.92 -2.47
CA ILE A 352 -30.56 -11.13 -1.99
C ILE A 352 -31.35 -12.41 -2.33
N VAL A 353 -32.67 -12.45 -2.10
CA VAL A 353 -33.48 -13.64 -2.41
C VAL A 353 -33.55 -13.95 -3.92
N ASN A 354 -33.42 -12.94 -4.78
CA ASN A 354 -33.42 -13.13 -6.24
C ASN A 354 -32.05 -13.52 -6.82
N ASN A 355 -30.95 -13.19 -6.14
CA ASN A 355 -29.56 -13.46 -6.55
C ASN A 355 -28.81 -14.21 -5.43
N ALA A 356 -29.46 -15.23 -4.84
CA ALA A 356 -29.00 -15.86 -3.61
C ALA A 356 -27.69 -16.65 -3.79
N ASP A 357 -27.47 -17.18 -4.99
CA ASP A 357 -26.24 -17.83 -5.43
C ASP A 357 -25.04 -16.88 -5.41
N HIS A 358 -25.21 -15.61 -5.78
CA HIS A 358 -24.16 -14.59 -5.77
C HIS A 358 -23.69 -14.16 -4.37
N VAL A 359 -24.36 -14.64 -3.32
CA VAL A 359 -24.00 -14.38 -1.90
C VAL A 359 -23.81 -15.68 -1.11
N GLY A 360 -23.57 -16.80 -1.80
CA GLY A 360 -23.34 -18.12 -1.18
C GLY A 360 -24.58 -18.80 -0.57
N ILE A 361 -25.79 -18.23 -0.74
CA ILE A 361 -27.03 -18.75 -0.14
C ILE A 361 -27.74 -19.71 -1.11
N THR A 362 -27.70 -21.01 -0.82
CA THR A 362 -28.42 -22.04 -1.60
C THR A 362 -29.84 -22.31 -1.10
N ASN A 363 -30.19 -21.93 0.14
CA ASN A 363 -31.55 -22.13 0.69
C ASN A 363 -32.18 -20.84 1.26
N THR A 364 -33.18 -20.32 0.53
CA THR A 364 -33.95 -19.12 0.92
C THR A 364 -35.33 -19.42 1.51
N GLN A 365 -35.70 -20.69 1.75
CA GLN A 365 -37.10 -21.09 2.00
C GLN A 365 -37.33 -21.86 3.30
N ASP A 366 -36.41 -22.76 3.67
CA ASP A 366 -36.50 -23.57 4.88
C ASP A 366 -35.57 -23.04 5.98
N GLN A 367 -35.92 -23.28 7.25
CA GLN A 367 -35.03 -22.94 8.36
C GLN A 367 -33.92 -23.99 8.57
N ALA A 368 -32.68 -23.52 8.78
CA ALA A 368 -31.50 -24.36 9.03
C ALA A 368 -31.60 -25.18 10.32
N CYS A 369 -32.23 -24.61 11.36
CA CYS A 369 -32.43 -25.22 12.65
C CYS A 369 -33.83 -25.84 12.79
N THR A 370 -33.91 -27.12 13.16
CA THR A 370 -35.17 -27.86 13.25
C THR A 370 -35.35 -28.63 14.56
N GLY A 371 -36.55 -28.56 15.14
CA GLY A 371 -36.95 -29.38 16.28
C GLY A 371 -36.70 -28.73 17.65
N GLY A 372 -36.33 -29.56 18.64
CA GLY A 372 -36.17 -29.15 20.03
C GLY A 372 -37.46 -29.15 20.87
N SER A 373 -37.30 -29.03 22.19
CA SER A 373 -38.42 -28.93 23.13
C SER A 373 -38.98 -27.51 23.16
N SER A 374 -40.24 -27.33 22.74
CA SER A 374 -40.91 -26.01 22.74
C SER A 374 -41.01 -25.41 24.15
N VAL A 375 -40.60 -24.14 24.27
CA VAL A 375 -40.57 -23.42 25.55
C VAL A 375 -42.02 -23.18 26.05
N PRO A 376 -42.46 -23.74 27.19
CA PRO A 376 -43.89 -23.80 27.55
C PRO A 376 -44.59 -22.46 27.84
N LEU A 377 -43.88 -21.34 27.77
CA LEU A 377 -44.35 -20.00 28.13
C LEU A 377 -44.16 -18.95 27.02
N VAL A 378 -43.44 -19.27 25.95
CA VAL A 378 -43.10 -18.33 24.86
C VAL A 378 -43.53 -18.94 23.53
N PRO A 379 -44.60 -18.43 22.89
CA PRO A 379 -45.12 -18.96 21.63
C PRO A 379 -44.36 -18.40 20.40
N LEU A 380 -43.04 -18.22 20.51
CA LEU A 380 -42.19 -17.86 19.39
C LEU A 380 -41.79 -19.13 18.61
N PRO A 381 -41.62 -19.07 17.28
CA PRO A 381 -41.33 -20.20 16.40
C PRO A 381 -39.82 -20.53 16.35
N ILE A 382 -39.15 -20.33 17.48
CA ILE A 382 -37.73 -20.49 17.74
C ILE A 382 -37.36 -21.98 17.93
N CYS A 383 -36.07 -22.29 17.76
CA CYS A 383 -35.52 -23.58 18.11
C CYS A 383 -35.50 -23.80 19.64
N GLY A 384 -35.77 -25.03 20.06
CA GLY A 384 -35.74 -25.43 21.47
C GLY A 384 -34.54 -26.31 21.81
N THR A 385 -34.34 -26.59 23.10
CA THR A 385 -33.33 -27.52 23.60
C THR A 385 -33.38 -28.87 22.86
N GLY A 386 -32.26 -29.26 22.25
CA GLY A 386 -32.12 -30.49 21.46
C GLY A 386 -32.69 -30.40 20.05
N ALA A 387 -32.71 -29.21 19.45
CA ALA A 387 -32.89 -29.02 18.01
C ALA A 387 -31.63 -29.48 17.24
N THR A 388 -31.80 -29.79 15.96
CA THR A 388 -30.72 -30.16 15.03
C THR A 388 -30.52 -29.06 13.99
N ILE A 389 -29.27 -28.65 13.79
CA ILE A 389 -28.83 -27.74 12.73
C ILE A 389 -28.41 -28.59 11.51
N VAL A 390 -28.62 -28.08 10.30
CA VAL A 390 -28.01 -28.62 9.08
C VAL A 390 -26.49 -28.39 9.07
N SER A 391 -25.72 -29.21 8.34
CA SER A 391 -24.25 -29.11 8.30
C SER A 391 -23.74 -27.92 7.50
N ASN A 392 -24.51 -27.46 6.51
CA ASN A 392 -24.20 -26.29 5.70
C ASN A 392 -25.08 -25.10 6.11
N VAL A 393 -25.05 -24.73 7.39
CA VAL A 393 -25.89 -23.66 7.95
C VAL A 393 -25.65 -22.31 7.28
N ASP A 394 -24.44 -22.06 6.81
CA ASP A 394 -24.05 -20.76 6.26
C ASP A 394 -24.55 -20.54 4.82
N GLU A 395 -24.96 -21.61 4.12
CA GLU A 395 -25.68 -21.54 2.83
C GLU A 395 -27.19 -21.25 3.01
N TYR A 396 -27.71 -21.14 4.24
CA TYR A 396 -29.12 -20.87 4.50
C TYR A 396 -29.34 -19.39 4.79
N LEU A 397 -30.45 -18.84 4.32
CA LEU A 397 -30.87 -17.49 4.66
C LEU A 397 -31.42 -17.42 6.10
N PHE A 398 -32.19 -18.44 6.50
CA PHE A 398 -32.94 -18.47 7.75
C PHE A 398 -32.36 -19.47 8.75
N PHE A 399 -31.93 -18.99 9.92
CA PHE A 399 -31.46 -19.87 10.99
C PHE A 399 -32.62 -20.62 11.63
N ASP A 400 -33.64 -19.89 12.08
CA ASP A 400 -34.90 -20.44 12.56
C ASP A 400 -36.07 -19.98 11.67
N LYS A 401 -37.31 -20.11 12.14
CA LYS A 401 -38.49 -19.77 11.33
C LYS A 401 -38.72 -18.28 11.09
N ALA A 402 -37.96 -17.40 11.73
CA ALA A 402 -38.13 -15.96 11.63
C ALA A 402 -36.81 -15.20 11.51
N HIS A 403 -35.71 -15.71 12.08
CA HIS A 403 -34.44 -15.00 12.18
C HIS A 403 -33.44 -15.42 11.08
N PRO A 404 -32.63 -14.48 10.56
CA PRO A 404 -31.55 -14.79 9.62
C PRO A 404 -30.43 -15.65 10.22
N THR A 405 -29.59 -16.22 9.37
CA THR A 405 -28.28 -16.80 9.73
C THR A 405 -27.21 -15.73 9.95
N ALA A 406 -26.05 -16.14 10.45
CA ALA A 406 -24.85 -15.31 10.56
C ALA A 406 -24.44 -14.75 9.18
N THR A 407 -24.39 -15.58 8.13
CA THR A 407 -24.12 -15.16 6.76
C THR A 407 -25.05 -14.03 6.32
N MET A 408 -26.37 -14.22 6.51
CA MET A 408 -27.34 -13.20 6.13
C MET A 408 -27.24 -11.93 6.99
N HIS A 409 -26.76 -12.03 8.25
CA HIS A 409 -26.43 -10.87 9.06
C HIS A 409 -25.15 -10.14 8.62
N LYS A 410 -24.09 -10.83 8.19
CA LYS A 410 -22.89 -10.25 7.54
C LYS A 410 -23.31 -9.47 6.28
N ILE A 411 -24.08 -10.11 5.40
CA ILE A 411 -24.58 -9.50 4.15
C ILE A 411 -25.44 -8.26 4.43
N ILE A 412 -26.41 -8.35 5.35
CA ILE A 412 -27.24 -7.18 5.74
C ILE A 412 -26.38 -6.08 6.37
N GLY A 413 -25.31 -6.43 7.10
CA GLY A 413 -24.32 -5.50 7.64
C GLY A 413 -23.63 -4.70 6.55
N LYS A 414 -22.94 -5.36 5.61
CA LYS A 414 -22.26 -4.69 4.48
C LYS A 414 -23.23 -3.84 3.64
N PHE A 415 -24.40 -4.39 3.25
CA PHE A 415 -25.43 -3.63 2.54
C PHE A 415 -25.93 -2.40 3.32
N ALA A 416 -25.95 -2.46 4.66
CA ALA A 416 -26.33 -1.32 5.48
C ALA A 416 -25.23 -0.25 5.53
N VAL A 417 -23.95 -0.63 5.62
CA VAL A 417 -22.81 0.31 5.52
C VAL A 417 -22.87 1.10 4.22
N MET A 418 -23.01 0.41 3.08
CA MET A 418 -23.21 1.00 1.73
C MET A 418 -24.48 1.89 1.61
N ASN A 419 -25.42 1.83 2.56
CA ASN A 419 -26.61 2.71 2.60
C ASN A 419 -26.50 3.84 3.65
N ILE A 420 -25.44 3.84 4.49
CA ILE A 420 -25.22 4.79 5.58
C ILE A 420 -24.06 5.74 5.28
N GLY A 421 -22.96 5.22 4.74
CA GLY A 421 -21.81 6.03 4.34
C GLY A 421 -22.08 6.84 3.08
N ASP A 422 -21.21 7.83 2.86
CA ASP A 422 -21.10 8.49 1.56
C ASP A 422 -20.35 7.59 0.58
N ASP A 423 -20.49 7.87 -0.71
CA ASP A 423 -19.93 7.06 -1.80
C ASP A 423 -18.41 7.27 -1.86
N ASP A 424 -17.62 6.19 -1.80
CA ASP A 424 -16.15 6.11 -1.78
C ASP A 424 -15.85 4.74 -2.41
N THR A 425 -15.35 4.70 -3.65
CA THR A 425 -15.42 3.50 -4.50
C THR A 425 -14.14 2.68 -4.52
N ASP A 426 -12.98 3.32 -4.47
CA ASP A 426 -11.65 2.71 -4.48
C ASP A 426 -11.05 2.59 -3.06
N GLY A 427 -11.65 3.22 -2.05
CA GLY A 427 -11.27 3.03 -0.64
C GLY A 427 -10.12 3.90 -0.16
N ASP A 428 -9.77 4.95 -0.91
CA ASP A 428 -8.67 5.87 -0.62
C ASP A 428 -8.95 6.78 0.61
N GLY A 429 -10.22 6.96 0.96
CA GLY A 429 -10.71 7.79 2.06
C GLY A 429 -11.23 9.18 1.63
N VAL A 430 -11.25 9.46 0.33
CA VAL A 430 -11.93 10.57 -0.32
C VAL A 430 -13.26 10.05 -0.91
N ILE A 431 -14.29 10.90 -0.95
CA ILE A 431 -15.61 10.49 -1.45
C ILE A 431 -15.71 10.74 -2.96
N ASP A 432 -16.37 9.86 -3.73
CA ASP A 432 -16.66 9.90 -5.20
C ASP A 432 -17.10 11.29 -5.75
N SER A 433 -17.51 12.21 -4.88
CA SER A 433 -18.03 13.55 -5.24
C SER A 433 -17.03 14.69 -5.02
N LEU A 434 -15.86 14.39 -4.46
CA LEU A 434 -14.72 15.26 -4.21
C LEU A 434 -13.41 14.67 -4.78
N ASP A 435 -13.38 13.36 -5.00
CA ASP A 435 -12.37 12.63 -5.75
C ASP A 435 -12.40 12.99 -7.25
N ASP A 436 -11.21 13.31 -7.80
CA ASP A 436 -10.94 13.56 -9.22
C ASP A 436 -10.22 12.37 -9.92
N CYS A 437 -9.79 11.34 -9.17
CA CYS A 437 -9.03 10.16 -9.61
C CYS A 437 -9.79 8.84 -9.33
N ASP A 438 -10.69 8.43 -10.25
CA ASP A 438 -11.57 7.23 -10.21
C ASP A 438 -11.00 5.91 -9.59
N TRP A 439 -9.68 5.72 -9.53
CA TRP A 439 -8.96 4.63 -8.84
C TRP A 439 -7.56 5.08 -8.40
N THR A 440 -7.31 5.11 -7.10
CA THR A 440 -5.99 5.30 -6.46
C THR A 440 -5.15 4.01 -6.54
N HIS A 441 -3.86 4.10 -6.91
CA HIS A 441 -2.97 2.92 -6.89
C HIS A 441 -2.23 2.74 -5.56
N ASP A 442 -1.85 3.83 -4.92
CA ASP A 442 -1.18 3.84 -3.61
C ASP A 442 -1.94 4.72 -2.59
N PRO A 443 -2.80 4.12 -1.74
CA PRO A 443 -3.56 4.87 -0.75
C PRO A 443 -2.70 5.50 0.37
N SER A 444 -1.39 5.23 0.42
CA SER A 444 -0.50 5.86 1.41
C SER A 444 -0.09 7.29 1.03
N THR A 445 -0.17 7.65 -0.25
CA THR A 445 0.26 8.96 -0.78
C THR A 445 -0.89 9.84 -1.29
N VAL A 446 -2.14 9.44 -1.01
CA VAL A 446 -3.39 10.15 -1.36
C VAL A 446 -3.42 11.59 -0.85
N ASN A 447 -3.76 12.51 -1.75
CA ASN A 447 -3.95 13.93 -1.45
C ASN A 447 -5.42 14.28 -1.10
N SER A 448 -5.79 15.56 -1.10
CA SER A 448 -7.17 15.97 -0.78
C SER A 448 -8.20 15.75 -1.90
N ASP A 449 -7.72 15.41 -3.08
CA ASP A 449 -8.47 15.38 -4.34
C ASP A 449 -8.57 13.92 -4.88
N GLY A 450 -8.17 12.93 -4.08
CA GLY A 450 -8.32 11.49 -4.36
C GLY A 450 -7.19 10.85 -5.16
N CYS A 451 -6.09 11.57 -5.42
CA CYS A 451 -5.00 11.08 -6.27
C CYS A 451 -3.79 10.66 -5.45
N ASP A 452 -3.19 9.50 -5.75
CA ASP A 452 -1.89 9.07 -5.22
C ASP A 452 -0.74 9.94 -5.77
N TRP A 453 0.47 9.83 -5.22
CA TRP A 453 1.60 10.68 -5.65
C TRP A 453 1.92 10.54 -7.14
N SER A 454 1.80 9.35 -7.71
CA SER A 454 2.13 9.09 -9.12
C SER A 454 1.11 9.69 -10.09
N GLN A 455 -0.14 9.88 -9.64
CA GLN A 455 -1.24 10.46 -10.41
C GLN A 455 -1.30 11.99 -10.36
N GLN A 456 -0.60 12.61 -9.41
CA GLN A 456 -0.57 14.06 -9.22
C GLN A 456 0.26 14.76 -10.30
N ASP A 457 0.02 16.06 -10.46
CA ASP A 457 0.75 16.99 -11.33
C ASP A 457 1.16 18.15 -10.41
N GLU A 458 2.38 18.07 -9.84
CA GLU A 458 2.80 18.96 -8.75
C GLU A 458 3.16 20.38 -9.23
N ASP A 459 3.69 20.52 -10.45
CA ASP A 459 4.14 21.80 -11.00
C ASP A 459 3.12 22.47 -11.96
N MET A 460 2.08 21.72 -12.37
CA MET A 460 0.96 22.15 -13.21
C MET A 460 1.34 22.38 -14.68
N ASP A 461 2.31 21.64 -15.20
CA ASP A 461 2.65 21.62 -16.64
C ASP A 461 1.64 20.81 -17.50
N GLY A 462 0.97 19.83 -16.89
CA GLY A 462 -0.03 18.96 -17.50
C GLY A 462 0.39 17.49 -17.73
N VAL A 463 1.54 17.07 -17.23
CA VAL A 463 2.01 15.67 -17.13
C VAL A 463 1.89 15.22 -15.66
N SER A 464 1.57 13.94 -15.42
CA SER A 464 1.50 13.40 -14.07
C SER A 464 2.86 12.85 -13.62
N ASN A 465 3.17 12.95 -12.33
CA ASN A 465 4.42 12.56 -11.70
C ASN A 465 4.95 11.15 -12.08
N SER A 466 4.08 10.20 -12.46
CA SER A 466 4.48 8.87 -12.97
C SER A 466 5.16 8.87 -14.33
N ASP A 467 4.81 9.86 -15.15
CA ASP A 467 5.14 10.02 -16.57
C ASP A 467 6.00 11.29 -16.79
N ASP A 468 6.25 12.07 -15.73
CA ASP A 468 7.08 13.28 -15.71
C ASP A 468 8.51 12.96 -15.23
N ASP A 469 9.47 13.08 -16.14
CA ASP A 469 10.91 12.90 -15.87
C ASP A 469 11.54 14.20 -15.28
N CYS A 470 10.80 15.30 -15.24
CA CYS A 470 11.28 16.68 -15.04
C CYS A 470 10.59 17.48 -13.92
N LEU A 471 9.96 16.78 -12.95
CA LEU A 471 9.34 17.29 -11.71
C LEU A 471 9.84 18.67 -11.23
N GLY A 472 9.09 19.74 -11.52
CA GLY A 472 9.44 21.11 -11.13
C GLY A 472 9.56 22.11 -12.28
N THR A 473 8.93 21.84 -13.43
CA THR A 473 8.82 22.75 -14.56
C THR A 473 8.14 24.06 -14.17
N ASN A 474 8.67 25.19 -14.65
CA ASN A 474 8.13 26.50 -14.32
C ASN A 474 6.73 26.70 -14.97
N PRO A 475 5.71 27.15 -14.21
CA PRO A 475 4.36 27.26 -14.75
C PRO A 475 4.23 28.17 -15.99
N GLY A 476 3.79 27.57 -17.10
CA GLY A 476 3.49 28.28 -18.35
C GLY A 476 4.59 28.28 -19.42
N PHE A 477 5.60 27.42 -19.27
CA PHE A 477 6.42 26.95 -20.38
C PHE A 477 5.66 25.85 -21.16
N ASP A 478 6.07 25.58 -22.41
CA ASP A 478 5.56 24.44 -23.17
C ASP A 478 6.49 23.23 -22.90
N VAL A 479 5.92 22.07 -22.55
CA VAL A 479 6.66 20.82 -22.26
C VAL A 479 6.42 19.75 -23.32
N ASP A 480 7.25 18.71 -23.32
CA ASP A 480 7.05 17.52 -24.15
C ASP A 480 6.20 16.43 -23.47
N ASP A 481 6.23 15.21 -24.02
CA ASP A 481 5.42 14.08 -23.52
C ASP A 481 5.95 13.53 -22.17
N TYR A 482 7.06 14.06 -21.62
CA TYR A 482 7.73 13.64 -20.37
C TYR A 482 7.85 14.78 -19.33
N GLY A 483 7.07 15.85 -19.45
CA GLY A 483 7.10 17.01 -18.52
C GLY A 483 8.32 17.94 -18.68
N CYS A 484 9.23 17.62 -19.60
CA CYS A 484 10.47 18.39 -19.76
C CYS A 484 10.28 19.61 -20.69
N ALA A 485 10.53 20.81 -20.16
CA ALA A 485 10.69 22.03 -20.98
C ALA A 485 12.10 22.11 -21.59
N ASP A 486 12.26 22.89 -22.66
CA ASP A 486 13.54 23.02 -23.39
C ASP A 486 14.70 23.54 -22.51
N TYR A 487 14.42 24.28 -21.42
CA TYR A 487 15.48 24.75 -20.49
C TYR A 487 15.90 23.70 -19.43
N GLN A 488 15.23 22.55 -19.36
CA GLN A 488 15.57 21.43 -18.47
C GLN A 488 16.29 20.29 -19.21
N LYS A 489 16.28 20.30 -20.54
CA LYS A 489 16.86 19.26 -21.38
C LYS A 489 18.23 19.67 -21.89
N ASP A 490 19.11 18.69 -21.91
CA ASP A 490 20.41 18.66 -22.58
C ASP A 490 20.38 17.36 -23.40
N THR A 491 19.96 17.47 -24.67
CA THR A 491 19.50 16.31 -25.46
C THR A 491 20.64 15.41 -25.95
N ASP A 492 21.85 15.94 -26.12
CA ASP A 492 23.04 15.19 -26.55
C ASP A 492 24.17 15.11 -25.50
N GLY A 493 24.08 15.89 -24.42
CA GLY A 493 24.90 15.76 -23.20
C GLY A 493 26.16 16.62 -23.20
N ASP A 494 26.13 17.79 -23.81
CA ASP A 494 27.28 18.70 -23.95
C ASP A 494 27.43 19.70 -22.78
N GLY A 495 26.34 19.96 -22.05
CA GLY A 495 26.27 20.89 -20.92
C GLY A 495 25.50 22.19 -21.18
N LEU A 496 24.94 22.39 -22.38
CA LEU A 496 24.00 23.45 -22.71
C LEU A 496 22.56 22.91 -22.75
N THR A 497 21.58 23.79 -22.52
CA THR A 497 20.17 23.40 -22.53
C THR A 497 19.54 23.67 -23.89
N ASP A 498 18.58 22.84 -24.32
CA ASP A 498 17.92 22.91 -25.65
C ASP A 498 17.36 24.32 -26.00
N ASP A 499 17.12 25.18 -25.00
CA ASP A 499 16.61 26.55 -25.17
C ASP A 499 17.68 27.62 -25.49
N VAL A 500 18.96 27.34 -25.22
CA VAL A 500 20.11 28.21 -25.50
C VAL A 500 21.09 27.63 -26.51
N ASP A 501 21.13 26.31 -26.64
CA ASP A 501 21.99 25.57 -27.56
C ASP A 501 21.57 25.76 -29.05
N PRO A 502 22.48 26.15 -29.96
CA PRO A 502 22.22 26.24 -31.40
C PRO A 502 22.10 24.86 -32.11
N CYS A 503 22.66 23.80 -31.53
CA CYS A 503 22.75 22.44 -32.07
C CYS A 503 22.16 21.27 -31.19
N PRO A 504 20.93 21.33 -30.62
CA PRO A 504 20.45 20.41 -29.54
C PRO A 504 20.19 18.93 -29.85
N ASN A 505 20.81 18.35 -30.87
CA ASN A 505 20.59 16.98 -31.33
C ASN A 505 21.87 16.41 -32.00
N ASP A 506 23.04 16.93 -31.67
CA ASP A 506 24.29 16.59 -32.33
C ASP A 506 24.92 15.29 -31.77
N VAL A 507 26.20 15.05 -32.07
CA VAL A 507 26.94 13.88 -31.63
C VAL A 507 28.26 14.30 -30.98
N PRO A 508 28.63 13.76 -29.80
CA PRO A 508 29.86 14.16 -29.10
C PRO A 508 31.10 14.17 -30.00
N GLY A 509 31.69 15.37 -30.15
CA GLY A 509 32.70 15.68 -31.15
C GLY A 509 33.88 16.47 -30.60
N ASN A 510 34.49 17.25 -31.50
CA ASN A 510 35.31 18.39 -31.13
C ASN A 510 34.43 19.61 -31.39
N ASP A 511 34.48 20.55 -30.47
CA ASP A 511 33.76 21.81 -30.41
C ASP A 511 34.86 22.79 -29.95
N HIS A 512 35.08 23.83 -30.75
CA HIS A 512 36.24 24.72 -30.65
C HIS A 512 35.90 26.03 -29.93
N ASP A 513 34.68 26.54 -30.10
CA ASP A 513 34.21 27.80 -29.51
C ASP A 513 33.41 27.61 -28.20
N TYR A 514 32.95 26.37 -27.94
CA TYR A 514 32.11 25.95 -26.82
C TYR A 514 30.66 26.49 -26.87
N ASP A 515 30.08 26.69 -28.06
CA ASP A 515 28.66 27.06 -28.23
C ASP A 515 27.67 25.88 -28.33
N GLY A 516 28.18 24.65 -28.41
CA GLY A 516 27.42 23.40 -28.45
C GLY A 516 27.38 22.71 -29.82
N CYS A 517 27.76 23.43 -30.89
CA CYS A 517 27.91 22.82 -32.21
C CYS A 517 29.30 22.18 -32.40
N ILE A 518 29.38 20.99 -33.02
CA ILE A 518 30.70 20.40 -33.37
C ILE A 518 31.22 20.96 -34.71
N ASP A 519 32.56 21.03 -34.88
CA ASP A 519 33.29 21.51 -36.10
C ASP A 519 32.93 20.79 -37.44
N LEU A 520 31.97 19.85 -37.42
CA LEU A 520 31.50 19.10 -38.58
C LEU A 520 30.13 19.57 -39.09
N VAL A 521 29.35 20.24 -38.25
CA VAL A 521 27.98 20.69 -38.55
C VAL A 521 27.76 22.16 -38.29
N ASP A 522 28.61 22.78 -37.47
CA ASP A 522 28.79 24.22 -37.51
C ASP A 522 29.36 24.67 -38.87
N SER A 523 29.45 25.97 -39.05
CA SER A 523 29.88 26.63 -40.27
C SER A 523 30.60 27.96 -40.03
N ASP A 524 30.98 28.21 -38.77
CA ASP A 524 31.60 29.40 -38.21
C ASP A 524 32.33 28.92 -36.93
N ASP A 525 33.22 27.90 -37.05
CA ASP A 525 33.70 27.04 -35.93
C ASP A 525 34.42 27.80 -34.77
N ASP A 526 34.71 29.10 -34.92
CA ASP A 526 35.23 30.00 -33.88
C ASP A 526 34.31 31.22 -33.58
N ASN A 527 33.15 31.31 -34.22
CA ASN A 527 32.08 32.31 -33.99
C ASN A 527 32.56 33.77 -34.15
N ASP A 528 33.54 34.00 -35.02
CA ASP A 528 33.99 35.35 -35.40
C ASP A 528 32.95 36.07 -36.30
N GLY A 529 32.11 35.30 -37.00
CA GLY A 529 31.08 35.78 -37.93
C GLY A 529 31.44 35.64 -39.42
N ILE A 530 32.55 34.98 -39.75
CA ILE A 530 33.03 34.63 -41.09
C ILE A 530 33.00 33.10 -41.25
N LEU A 531 32.11 32.63 -42.13
CA LEU A 531 31.92 31.19 -42.34
C LEU A 531 33.18 30.49 -42.90
N ASP A 532 33.54 29.30 -42.41
CA ASP A 532 34.75 28.52 -42.76
C ASP A 532 35.02 28.38 -44.27
N GLU A 533 33.98 28.36 -45.12
CA GLU A 533 34.17 28.29 -46.58
C GLU A 533 34.77 29.57 -47.20
N SER A 534 34.87 30.63 -46.40
CA SER A 534 35.39 31.96 -46.72
C SER A 534 36.55 32.39 -45.82
N ASP A 535 36.96 31.54 -44.87
CA ASP A 535 37.98 31.85 -43.86
C ASP A 535 39.33 31.15 -44.13
N SER A 536 40.44 31.80 -43.77
CA SER A 536 41.80 31.24 -43.82
C SER A 536 42.24 30.59 -42.51
N CYS A 537 41.65 30.97 -41.39
CA CYS A 537 41.88 30.45 -40.03
C CYS A 537 40.58 29.90 -39.38
N PRO A 538 39.85 28.92 -39.96
CA PRO A 538 38.52 28.52 -39.46
C PRO A 538 38.49 27.73 -38.13
N LEU A 539 39.52 27.83 -37.31
CA LEU A 539 39.61 27.29 -35.95
C LEU A 539 40.51 28.24 -35.16
N GLY A 540 40.24 29.55 -35.31
CA GLY A 540 41.07 30.65 -34.86
C GLY A 540 40.72 31.14 -33.45
N LEU A 541 40.87 32.43 -33.22
CA LEU A 541 40.55 33.09 -31.96
C LEU A 541 39.02 33.22 -31.76
N VAL A 542 38.51 32.41 -30.84
CA VAL A 542 37.07 32.35 -30.53
C VAL A 542 36.43 33.72 -30.22
N GLY A 543 35.45 34.08 -31.05
CA GLY A 543 34.49 35.16 -30.89
C GLY A 543 34.88 36.48 -31.55
N VAL A 544 33.92 37.06 -32.30
CA VAL A 544 34.01 38.30 -33.11
C VAL A 544 35.14 39.26 -32.71
N HIS A 545 36.29 39.10 -33.37
CA HIS A 545 37.43 39.98 -33.21
C HIS A 545 37.40 41.19 -34.16
N SER A 546 38.36 42.11 -34.03
CA SER A 546 38.34 43.35 -34.80
C SER A 546 39.73 43.87 -35.15
N GLN A 547 40.43 43.09 -35.95
CA GLN A 547 41.76 43.31 -36.53
C GLN A 547 41.93 42.12 -37.50
N ASP A 548 41.86 42.43 -38.79
CA ASP A 548 41.87 41.54 -39.96
C ASP A 548 42.26 42.46 -41.11
N PHE A 549 43.57 42.60 -41.32
CA PHE A 549 44.13 43.67 -42.12
C PHE A 549 43.88 43.46 -43.63
N ASP A 550 44.09 42.23 -44.09
CA ASP A 550 44.04 41.84 -45.50
C ASP A 550 42.61 41.41 -45.97
N GLN A 551 41.70 41.09 -45.02
CA GLN A 551 40.33 40.61 -45.21
C GLN A 551 40.21 39.17 -45.74
N ASP A 552 40.94 38.23 -45.13
CA ASP A 552 40.84 36.80 -45.43
C ASP A 552 40.20 35.92 -44.33
N GLY A 553 39.96 36.48 -43.13
CA GLY A 553 39.25 35.83 -42.03
C GLY A 553 40.06 35.67 -40.75
N CYS A 554 41.38 35.49 -40.87
CA CYS A 554 42.27 35.41 -39.72
C CYS A 554 42.27 36.71 -38.90
N HIS A 555 42.44 36.60 -37.58
CA HIS A 555 42.86 37.75 -36.79
C HIS A 555 44.34 38.06 -37.00
N ASP A 556 44.70 39.35 -36.96
CA ASP A 556 46.08 39.89 -36.98
C ASP A 556 47.02 39.34 -35.86
N ASP A 557 46.56 38.43 -34.98
CA ASP A 557 47.39 37.75 -33.95
C ASP A 557 47.69 36.27 -34.31
N GLU A 558 47.12 35.74 -35.41
CA GLU A 558 47.24 34.33 -35.80
C GLU A 558 47.42 34.03 -37.30
N ASP A 559 47.35 35.05 -38.17
CA ASP A 559 48.05 35.00 -39.46
C ASP A 559 49.59 34.96 -39.23
N LEU A 560 50.36 34.79 -40.31
CA LEU A 560 51.81 34.62 -40.31
C LEU A 560 52.54 35.44 -41.41
N ASP A 561 51.82 36.27 -42.18
CA ASP A 561 52.30 37.08 -43.33
C ASP A 561 51.22 38.16 -43.63
N ASP A 562 50.89 38.99 -42.62
CA ASP A 562 49.72 39.90 -42.53
C ASP A 562 49.53 40.86 -43.74
N ASP A 563 50.61 41.19 -44.47
CA ASP A 563 50.57 42.08 -45.64
C ASP A 563 50.99 41.45 -47.00
N GLN A 564 51.54 40.23 -46.96
CA GLN A 564 52.02 39.45 -48.11
C GLN A 564 53.26 40.03 -48.85
N ASP A 565 54.16 40.74 -48.15
CA ASP A 565 55.53 41.09 -48.60
C ASP A 565 56.39 39.85 -48.89
N GLY A 566 56.28 38.84 -48.02
CA GLY A 566 57.04 37.58 -48.07
C GLY A 566 58.25 37.48 -47.13
N LEU A 567 58.43 38.45 -46.23
CA LEU A 567 58.84 38.24 -44.84
C LEU A 567 57.59 37.73 -44.05
N SER A 568 57.73 37.25 -42.82
CA SER A 568 56.61 36.71 -42.02
C SER A 568 56.64 37.38 -40.67
N ASP A 569 55.51 37.60 -40.00
CA ASP A 569 55.43 38.48 -38.81
C ASP A 569 56.46 38.12 -37.70
N GLU A 570 56.82 36.83 -37.50
CA GLU A 570 57.93 36.45 -36.60
C GLU A 570 59.32 36.94 -37.10
N ASP A 571 59.61 36.83 -38.40
CA ASP A 571 60.82 37.37 -39.03
C ASP A 571 60.77 38.92 -39.17
N GLU A 572 59.57 39.53 -39.15
CA GLU A 572 59.34 40.98 -39.19
C GLU A 572 59.47 41.65 -37.83
N ASP A 573 58.89 41.10 -36.76
CA ASP A 573 59.18 41.52 -35.37
C ASP A 573 60.69 41.38 -35.07
N ILE A 574 61.35 40.36 -35.63
CA ILE A 574 62.81 40.20 -35.58
C ILE A 574 63.57 41.30 -36.38
N ALA A 575 63.00 41.82 -37.47
CA ALA A 575 63.55 42.92 -38.27
C ALA A 575 63.11 44.32 -37.80
N GLY A 576 62.06 44.37 -37.00
CA GLY A 576 61.29 45.54 -36.59
C GLY A 576 60.27 46.08 -37.61
N SER A 577 60.09 45.44 -38.79
CA SER A 577 59.14 45.91 -39.81
C SER A 577 57.70 45.82 -39.29
N ASP A 578 56.81 46.65 -39.86
CA ASP A 578 55.39 46.67 -39.54
C ASP A 578 54.72 45.54 -40.37
N PRO A 579 54.24 44.45 -39.75
CA PRO A 579 53.66 43.31 -40.50
C PRO A 579 52.47 43.68 -41.39
N PHE A 580 51.94 44.89 -41.22
CA PHE A 580 50.82 45.44 -41.96
C PHE A 580 51.22 46.43 -43.08
N ASP A 581 52.50 46.64 -43.41
CA ASP A 581 52.92 47.57 -44.49
C ASP A 581 54.19 47.13 -45.27
N VAL A 582 53.97 46.64 -46.50
CA VAL A 582 54.92 45.98 -47.43
C VAL A 582 56.18 46.77 -47.87
N ASP A 583 56.42 47.92 -47.25
CA ASP A 583 57.47 48.93 -47.50
C ASP A 583 57.47 49.84 -46.24
N THR A 584 57.64 49.26 -45.04
CA THR A 584 57.36 49.84 -43.71
C THR A 584 57.88 51.27 -43.54
N ASP A 585 59.06 51.54 -44.09
CA ASP A 585 59.75 52.81 -43.96
C ASP A 585 59.48 53.81 -45.13
N ASP A 586 58.76 53.37 -46.16
CA ASP A 586 58.34 54.15 -47.35
C ASP A 586 59.56 54.69 -48.18
N ASP A 587 60.76 54.08 -48.03
CA ASP A 587 61.98 54.32 -48.84
C ASP A 587 61.79 53.90 -50.31
N GLY A 588 61.05 52.80 -50.53
CA GLY A 588 60.82 52.17 -51.82
C GLY A 588 61.57 50.84 -52.03
N VAL A 589 61.88 50.12 -50.94
CA VAL A 589 62.51 48.80 -50.92
C VAL A 589 61.80 47.94 -49.88
N TRP A 590 60.91 47.07 -50.37
CA TRP A 590 60.17 46.08 -49.58
C TRP A 590 61.02 45.33 -48.56
N ASP A 591 60.43 45.05 -47.40
CA ASP A 591 61.12 44.73 -46.16
C ASP A 591 61.84 43.40 -46.20
N GLY A 592 61.23 42.38 -46.84
CA GLY A 592 61.89 41.12 -47.20
C GLY A 592 63.11 41.25 -48.13
N GLN A 593 63.53 42.47 -48.52
CA GLN A 593 64.70 42.75 -49.34
C GLN A 593 65.67 43.82 -48.79
N ASP A 594 65.38 44.52 -47.70
CA ASP A 594 66.33 45.45 -47.07
C ASP A 594 67.21 44.79 -45.97
N ALA A 595 68.20 45.54 -45.47
CA ALA A 595 69.04 45.18 -44.35
C ALA A 595 68.70 45.96 -43.06
N PHE A 596 67.94 47.05 -43.17
CA PHE A 596 67.32 47.79 -42.07
C PHE A 596 65.89 48.16 -42.49
N PRO A 597 64.93 47.20 -42.49
CA PRO A 597 63.57 47.36 -43.07
C PRO A 597 62.62 48.35 -42.35
N THR A 598 63.17 49.34 -41.67
CA THR A 598 62.47 50.18 -40.68
C THR A 598 63.03 51.59 -40.59
N ASP A 599 64.13 51.88 -41.28
CA ASP A 599 64.84 53.15 -41.19
C ASP A 599 64.93 53.77 -42.59
N PRO A 600 64.03 54.73 -42.93
CA PRO A 600 63.96 55.33 -44.26
C PRO A 600 65.21 56.14 -44.62
N GLU A 601 66.09 56.34 -43.64
CA GLU A 601 67.36 57.03 -43.77
C GLU A 601 68.57 56.06 -43.83
N GLU A 602 68.37 54.75 -43.63
CA GLU A 602 69.37 53.69 -43.59
C GLU A 602 68.95 52.41 -44.31
N TRP A 603 69.66 52.07 -45.38
CA TRP A 603 69.56 50.75 -46.02
C TRP A 603 70.88 49.96 -45.89
N LYS A 604 71.78 50.41 -44.99
CA LYS A 604 73.18 49.96 -44.98
C LYS A 604 74.09 50.39 -43.80
N ASP A 605 74.76 49.40 -43.21
CA ASP A 605 75.91 49.50 -42.27
C ASP A 605 77.28 49.34 -43.01
N SER A 606 78.34 50.06 -42.59
CA SER A 606 79.70 49.97 -43.18
C SER A 606 80.83 49.38 -42.33
N ASP A 607 80.81 49.45 -40.99
CA ASP A 607 81.88 48.90 -40.15
C ASP A 607 81.50 47.67 -39.31
N LEU A 608 80.23 47.25 -39.43
CA LEU A 608 79.69 45.94 -39.08
C LEU A 608 79.61 45.68 -37.56
N ASP A 609 79.32 46.72 -36.80
CA ASP A 609 78.95 46.61 -35.37
C ASP A 609 77.44 46.47 -35.14
N GLY A 610 76.62 46.78 -36.16
CA GLY A 610 75.16 46.64 -36.16
C GLY A 610 74.38 47.95 -36.28
N TYR A 611 75.05 49.10 -36.31
CA TYR A 611 74.40 50.42 -36.43
C TYR A 611 74.51 51.01 -37.84
N GLY A 612 73.52 51.81 -38.23
CA GLY A 612 73.45 52.43 -39.56
C GLY A 612 74.49 53.56 -39.76
N ASP A 613 74.92 53.75 -41.02
CA ASP A 613 75.97 54.71 -41.43
C ASP A 613 75.63 56.21 -41.13
N ASN A 614 74.34 56.53 -40.99
CA ASN A 614 73.73 57.84 -40.77
C ASN A 614 73.17 58.04 -39.33
N SER A 615 72.81 56.98 -38.60
CA SER A 615 72.14 57.00 -37.29
C SER A 615 73.09 56.79 -36.09
N ASP A 616 74.23 56.11 -36.29
CA ASP A 616 75.27 56.01 -35.25
C ASP A 616 75.76 57.42 -34.81
N ALA A 617 75.79 57.66 -33.49
CA ALA A 617 76.30 58.90 -32.90
C ALA A 617 77.83 59.03 -33.07
N PHE A 618 78.51 57.90 -33.29
CA PHE A 618 79.94 57.73 -33.41
C PHE A 618 80.37 56.78 -34.57
N PRO A 619 80.00 57.02 -35.87
CA PRO A 619 80.05 56.10 -37.04
C PRO A 619 81.36 55.41 -37.47
N TYR A 620 82.38 55.37 -36.61
CA TYR A 620 83.72 54.83 -36.83
C TYR A 620 84.40 54.32 -35.54
N ASP A 621 83.69 54.18 -34.40
CA ASP A 621 84.26 53.71 -33.12
C ASP A 621 83.46 52.53 -32.54
N GLU A 622 83.94 51.30 -32.82
CA GLU A 622 83.42 49.98 -32.38
C GLU A 622 83.22 49.78 -30.85
N SER A 623 83.29 50.83 -30.03
CA SER A 623 83.22 50.79 -28.56
C SER A 623 82.30 51.80 -27.88
N GLU A 624 81.82 52.81 -28.61
CA GLU A 624 80.82 53.82 -28.19
C GLU A 624 80.00 54.13 -29.45
N TRP A 625 78.71 53.79 -29.45
CA TRP A 625 77.82 53.86 -30.64
C TRP A 625 76.45 54.50 -30.30
N THR A 626 76.09 54.58 -29.02
CA THR A 626 74.84 55.22 -28.55
C THR A 626 75.09 56.03 -27.27
N ASP A 627 74.24 57.05 -27.11
CA ASP A 627 74.10 58.01 -26.00
C ASP A 627 72.58 58.05 -25.73
N SER A 628 72.04 56.92 -25.25
CA SER A 628 70.64 56.49 -25.43
C SER A 628 69.63 57.44 -24.78
N ASP A 629 70.01 58.07 -23.69
CA ASP A 629 69.18 58.96 -22.89
C ASP A 629 69.43 60.46 -23.24
N TYR A 630 70.48 60.73 -24.03
CA TYR A 630 71.01 62.04 -24.41
C TYR A 630 71.39 62.95 -23.23
N ASP A 631 71.89 62.41 -22.11
CA ASP A 631 72.40 63.20 -20.97
C ASP A 631 73.86 63.72 -21.16
N ASP A 632 74.50 63.37 -22.29
CA ASP A 632 75.91 63.51 -22.67
C ASP A 632 76.87 62.46 -22.03
N VAL A 633 76.38 61.34 -21.46
CA VAL A 633 77.16 60.20 -20.93
C VAL A 633 76.85 58.88 -21.65
N GLY A 634 77.60 58.61 -22.72
CA GLY A 634 77.48 57.37 -23.50
C GLY A 634 77.43 56.08 -22.67
N ASP A 635 76.58 55.17 -23.14
CA ASP A 635 75.93 54.10 -22.36
C ASP A 635 76.87 53.15 -21.63
N ASN A 636 78.11 53.03 -22.10
CA ASN A 636 79.11 52.16 -21.52
C ASN A 636 79.72 52.67 -20.18
N SER A 637 79.40 53.90 -19.77
CA SER A 637 79.92 54.54 -18.56
C SER A 637 78.87 54.86 -17.49
N ASP A 638 77.58 54.80 -17.82
CA ASP A 638 76.50 55.11 -16.89
C ASP A 638 76.12 53.87 -16.01
N LYS A 639 75.36 54.11 -14.95
CA LYS A 639 74.79 53.08 -14.06
C LYS A 639 73.41 52.62 -14.52
N PHE A 640 72.63 53.48 -15.16
CA PHE A 640 71.32 53.15 -15.73
C PHE A 640 71.23 53.69 -17.18
N PRO A 641 72.04 53.15 -18.12
CA PRO A 641 72.41 53.77 -19.41
C PRO A 641 71.30 54.14 -20.41
N THR A 642 70.05 53.95 -20.02
CA THR A 642 68.85 54.10 -20.84
C THR A 642 67.74 54.86 -20.09
N ASP A 643 67.99 55.32 -18.85
CA ASP A 643 67.04 56.11 -18.08
C ASP A 643 67.56 57.55 -17.89
N PRO A 644 67.07 58.55 -18.66
CA PRO A 644 67.49 59.95 -18.55
C PRO A 644 67.15 60.62 -17.21
N THR A 645 66.60 59.87 -16.25
CA THR A 645 66.28 60.31 -14.91
C THR A 645 67.12 59.63 -13.83
N GLU A 646 67.62 58.40 -14.05
CA GLU A 646 68.46 57.64 -13.09
C GLU A 646 69.93 57.61 -13.56
N TRP A 647 70.90 57.89 -12.68
CA TRP A 647 72.35 57.77 -13.01
C TRP A 647 73.23 57.44 -11.79
N ASP A 648 72.63 57.26 -10.61
CA ASP A 648 73.31 56.97 -9.34
C ASP A 648 72.41 56.06 -8.48
N ASP A 649 73.03 55.23 -7.66
CA ASP A 649 72.41 54.20 -6.82
C ASP A 649 73.13 54.25 -5.46
N SER A 650 72.44 54.78 -4.44
CA SER A 650 73.05 55.23 -3.18
C SER A 650 73.31 54.13 -2.17
N ASP A 651 72.50 53.07 -2.13
CA ASP A 651 72.60 51.98 -1.15
C ASP A 651 72.77 50.57 -1.74
N LEU A 652 72.77 50.47 -3.08
CA LEU A 652 73.32 49.38 -3.89
C LEU A 652 72.45 48.10 -3.94
N ASP A 653 71.13 48.25 -3.93
CA ASP A 653 70.20 47.17 -4.30
C ASP A 653 69.95 47.06 -5.82
N GLY A 654 70.18 48.13 -6.58
CA GLY A 654 70.07 48.17 -8.03
C GLY A 654 68.83 48.88 -8.57
N ILE A 655 68.08 49.59 -7.72
CA ILE A 655 67.06 50.56 -8.13
C ILE A 655 67.69 51.97 -7.99
N GLY A 656 67.48 52.87 -8.94
CA GLY A 656 68.06 54.21 -8.87
C GLY A 656 67.36 55.10 -7.84
N ASP A 657 68.10 56.09 -7.33
CA ASP A 657 67.71 57.02 -6.25
C ASP A 657 66.40 57.81 -6.53
N ASN A 658 65.84 57.75 -7.75
CA ASN A 658 64.66 58.50 -8.18
C ASN A 658 63.48 57.63 -8.66
N SER A 659 63.67 56.32 -8.80
CA SER A 659 62.61 55.31 -8.93
C SER A 659 62.33 54.57 -7.61
N ASP A 660 63.27 54.61 -6.65
CA ASP A 660 63.12 54.01 -5.33
C ASP A 660 62.24 54.87 -4.39
N GLU A 661 61.25 54.26 -3.72
CA GLU A 661 60.43 54.88 -2.67
C GLU A 661 61.10 54.79 -1.27
N CYS A 662 62.14 53.97 -1.12
CA CYS A 662 63.01 53.81 0.05
C CYS A 662 64.53 54.15 -0.12
N PRO A 663 64.99 55.24 -0.82
CA PRO A 663 66.38 55.54 -1.31
C PRO A 663 67.64 55.44 -0.40
N PHE A 664 67.52 54.95 0.82
CA PHE A 664 68.61 54.81 1.79
C PHE A 664 68.47 53.54 2.66
N THR A 665 67.53 52.65 2.34
CA THR A 665 67.26 51.39 3.03
C THR A 665 67.07 50.28 1.99
N PRO A 666 68.12 49.48 1.68
CA PRO A 666 68.09 48.53 0.58
C PRO A 666 66.88 47.60 0.63
N GLY A 667 66.21 47.46 -0.51
CA GLY A 667 64.97 46.71 -0.63
C GLY A 667 64.68 46.26 -2.06
N ASP A 668 64.05 45.11 -2.19
CA ASP A 668 63.70 44.47 -3.46
C ASP A 668 62.18 44.31 -3.66
N SER A 669 61.35 44.89 -2.77
CA SER A 669 59.90 44.88 -2.93
C SER A 669 59.49 45.54 -4.25
N ILE A 670 58.50 44.94 -4.91
CA ILE A 670 57.88 45.46 -6.14
C ILE A 670 56.89 46.57 -5.79
N PHE A 671 56.19 46.46 -4.64
CA PHE A 671 55.17 47.41 -4.23
C PHE A 671 55.20 47.75 -2.71
N PRO A 672 55.55 48.99 -2.32
CA PRO A 672 56.16 50.06 -3.13
C PRO A 672 57.54 49.63 -3.63
N LYS A 673 58.03 50.19 -4.74
CA LYS A 673 59.29 49.74 -5.34
C LYS A 673 60.49 50.15 -4.49
N GLY A 674 61.37 49.20 -4.18
CA GLY A 674 62.67 49.39 -3.51
C GLY A 674 62.65 49.43 -1.98
N CYS A 675 61.53 49.08 -1.36
CA CYS A 675 61.41 48.97 0.09
C CYS A 675 61.74 47.55 0.60
N PRO A 676 61.97 47.36 1.91
CA PRO A 676 62.22 46.04 2.46
C PRO A 676 61.01 45.12 2.31
N ASP A 677 61.26 43.97 1.69
CA ASP A 677 60.44 42.76 1.65
C ASP A 677 61.30 41.66 2.30
N ARG A 678 60.71 40.86 3.19
CA ARG A 678 61.46 39.97 4.09
C ARG A 678 61.42 38.51 3.69
N ASP A 679 60.35 38.08 3.04
CA ASP A 679 60.12 36.69 2.63
C ASP A 679 60.20 36.52 1.10
N GLY A 680 59.99 37.60 0.33
CA GLY A 680 60.36 37.75 -1.07
C GLY A 680 59.21 37.60 -2.05
N ASP A 681 57.99 37.95 -1.65
CA ASP A 681 56.79 37.81 -2.50
C ASP A 681 56.53 39.01 -3.44
N GLY A 682 57.18 40.15 -3.17
CA GLY A 682 57.07 41.40 -3.92
C GLY A 682 56.31 42.52 -3.21
N PHE A 683 55.66 42.28 -2.06
CA PHE A 683 55.03 43.30 -1.24
C PHE A 683 55.96 43.74 -0.10
N SER A 684 55.97 45.04 0.23
CA SER A 684 56.83 45.52 1.31
C SER A 684 56.27 45.19 2.69
N ASP A 685 57.15 44.99 3.68
CA ASP A 685 56.90 44.79 5.12
C ASP A 685 55.83 45.71 5.78
N ASP A 686 55.57 46.90 5.20
CA ASP A 686 54.66 47.93 5.71
C ASP A 686 53.25 47.92 5.04
N LEU A 687 53.05 47.13 3.97
CA LEU A 687 51.77 46.98 3.25
C LEU A 687 51.22 45.56 3.24
N ASP A 688 52.08 44.58 3.41
CA ASP A 688 51.75 43.16 3.55
C ASP A 688 51.15 42.86 4.95
N GLU A 689 50.09 42.03 4.98
CA GLU A 689 49.41 41.57 6.20
C GLU A 689 50.17 40.40 6.88
N PHE A 690 50.99 39.64 6.13
CA PHE A 690 51.83 38.54 6.64
C PHE A 690 53.35 38.64 6.31
N PRO A 691 54.11 39.68 6.79
CA PRO A 691 55.54 39.94 6.47
C PRO A 691 56.61 38.95 6.97
N ASP A 692 56.28 37.67 7.08
CA ASP A 692 57.20 36.55 7.28
C ASP A 692 56.77 35.29 6.46
N ASP A 693 55.78 35.35 5.55
CA ASP A 693 55.28 34.23 4.71
C ASP A 693 55.10 34.58 3.22
N VAL A 694 56.04 34.11 2.39
CA VAL A 694 56.17 34.36 0.93
C VAL A 694 54.99 33.92 0.04
N ASN A 695 53.91 33.38 0.61
CA ASN A 695 52.78 32.82 -0.14
C ASN A 695 51.48 33.64 0.04
N ASP A 696 51.41 34.54 1.02
CA ASP A 696 50.17 35.20 1.43
C ASP A 696 50.43 36.68 1.76
N TRP A 697 49.79 37.61 1.04
CA TRP A 697 49.97 39.06 1.21
C TRP A 697 48.69 39.83 1.58
N VAL A 698 47.53 39.17 1.48
CA VAL A 698 46.19 39.74 1.71
C VAL A 698 45.34 38.75 2.49
N ASP A 699 44.54 39.28 3.40
CA ASP A 699 43.50 38.63 4.19
C ASP A 699 42.18 39.40 3.93
N SER A 700 41.37 38.91 2.99
CA SER A 700 40.23 39.64 2.42
C SER A 700 39.03 39.78 3.38
N ASP A 701 38.86 38.85 4.33
CA ASP A 701 37.76 38.84 5.30
C ASP A 701 38.19 39.06 6.77
N SER A 702 39.50 39.10 7.01
CA SER A 702 40.18 39.44 8.27
C SER A 702 40.11 38.36 9.36
N ASP A 703 40.21 37.09 8.99
CA ASP A 703 40.19 35.94 9.91
C ASP A 703 41.60 35.54 10.44
N GLY A 704 42.65 35.84 9.68
CA GLY A 704 44.05 35.53 9.98
C GLY A 704 44.69 34.42 9.14
N TYR A 705 44.02 33.92 8.11
CA TYR A 705 44.56 33.13 7.00
C TYR A 705 44.67 34.01 5.74
N GLY A 706 45.51 33.60 4.78
CA GLY A 706 45.78 34.39 3.58
C GLY A 706 45.05 33.86 2.36
N ASP A 707 44.55 34.76 1.52
CA ASP A 707 43.66 34.45 0.38
C ASP A 707 44.17 33.36 -0.57
N ASN A 708 45.48 33.07 -0.62
CA ASN A 708 46.07 32.08 -1.53
C ASN A 708 46.15 30.66 -0.94
N ASN A 709 46.10 30.54 0.40
CA ASN A 709 46.10 29.26 1.12
C ASN A 709 44.76 28.98 1.83
N ASP A 710 43.82 29.92 1.75
CA ASP A 710 42.47 29.81 2.29
C ASP A 710 41.53 29.15 1.25
N ALA A 711 40.72 28.18 1.69
CA ALA A 711 39.72 27.51 0.85
C ALA A 711 38.46 28.35 0.59
N PHE A 712 38.16 29.30 1.48
CA PHE A 712 37.02 30.22 1.43
C PHE A 712 37.45 31.69 1.69
N PRO A 713 38.24 32.34 0.80
CA PRO A 713 38.82 33.70 0.99
C PRO A 713 37.85 34.90 1.13
N SER A 714 36.59 34.65 1.51
CA SER A 714 35.57 35.66 1.73
C SER A 714 34.58 35.32 2.86
N ASP A 715 34.78 34.20 3.58
CA ASP A 715 34.04 33.84 4.78
C ASP A 715 34.97 33.59 5.97
N ALA A 716 35.19 34.62 6.79
CA ALA A 716 36.00 34.61 8.01
C ALA A 716 35.55 33.63 9.14
N SER A 717 34.69 32.67 8.82
CA SER A 717 34.33 31.52 9.65
C SER A 717 35.07 30.25 9.22
N GLU A 718 35.48 30.13 7.95
CA GLU A 718 36.01 28.93 7.31
C GLU A 718 37.27 29.24 6.51
N TRP A 719 38.32 28.42 6.67
CA TRP A 719 39.62 28.63 6.02
C TRP A 719 40.24 27.35 5.44
N LEU A 720 39.59 26.21 5.67
CA LEU A 720 40.07 24.88 5.31
C LEU A 720 38.89 24.00 4.92
N ASP A 721 39.09 23.24 3.85
CA ASP A 721 38.24 22.16 3.36
C ASP A 721 39.14 20.91 3.25
N SER A 722 38.96 19.97 4.18
CA SER A 722 39.87 18.84 4.39
C SER A 722 39.63 17.63 3.47
N ASP A 723 38.45 17.51 2.86
CA ASP A 723 38.08 16.41 1.93
C ASP A 723 37.59 16.88 0.55
N SER A 724 37.39 18.20 0.37
CA SER A 724 37.06 18.88 -0.89
C SER A 724 35.60 18.76 -1.34
N ASP A 725 34.65 18.70 -0.39
CA ASP A 725 33.21 18.67 -0.67
C ASP A 725 32.57 20.07 -0.86
N GLY A 726 33.26 21.14 -0.46
CA GLY A 726 32.80 22.53 -0.56
C GLY A 726 32.16 23.11 0.71
N TYR A 727 32.13 22.37 1.82
CA TYR A 727 31.83 22.90 3.16
C TYR A 727 33.13 23.09 3.97
N GLY A 728 33.13 24.09 4.85
CA GLY A 728 34.32 24.42 5.65
C GLY A 728 34.41 23.61 6.94
N ASP A 729 35.64 23.21 7.30
CA ASP A 729 36.01 22.38 8.47
C ASP A 729 35.41 22.83 9.83
N ASN A 730 34.97 24.08 10.00
CA ASN A 730 34.37 24.57 11.25
C ASN A 730 32.84 24.56 11.26
N GLN A 731 32.18 24.56 10.10
CA GLN A 731 30.73 24.41 9.95
C GLN A 731 30.35 22.93 9.77
N ASP A 732 31.17 22.20 9.02
CA ASP A 732 31.01 20.78 8.75
C ASP A 732 31.13 19.93 10.04
N VAL A 733 30.24 18.94 10.17
CA VAL A 733 30.23 17.97 11.27
C VAL A 733 31.17 16.79 11.03
N PHE A 734 31.47 16.44 9.77
CA PHE A 734 32.39 15.36 9.38
C PHE A 734 33.52 15.78 8.41
N PRO A 735 34.47 16.69 8.80
CA PRO A 735 35.53 17.27 7.93
C PRO A 735 36.63 16.33 7.40
N THR A 736 36.29 15.10 7.05
CA THR A 736 37.17 14.11 6.41
C THR A 736 36.38 13.09 5.57
N ASP A 737 35.09 13.31 5.33
CA ASP A 737 34.18 12.42 4.61
C ASP A 737 33.40 13.22 3.55
N GLU A 738 33.90 13.21 2.31
CA GLU A 738 33.42 13.99 1.14
C GLU A 738 31.93 13.78 0.75
N THR A 739 31.20 12.98 1.53
CA THR A 739 29.77 12.68 1.35
C THR A 739 28.87 13.16 2.49
N GLU A 740 29.41 13.67 3.61
CA GLU A 740 28.63 14.02 4.81
C GLU A 740 29.04 15.36 5.41
N TRP A 741 28.16 16.36 5.40
CA TRP A 741 28.45 17.69 5.96
C TRP A 741 27.54 18.12 7.13
N LEU A 742 26.48 17.35 7.42
CA LEU A 742 25.43 17.70 8.39
C LEU A 742 25.02 16.50 9.23
N ASP A 743 24.71 16.75 10.51
CA ASP A 743 24.15 15.81 11.48
C ASP A 743 23.01 16.55 12.20
N SER A 744 21.77 16.29 11.78
CA SER A 744 20.59 17.07 12.15
C SER A 744 20.06 16.77 13.56
N ASP A 745 20.39 15.62 14.15
CA ASP A 745 19.90 15.21 15.48
C ASP A 745 20.99 14.90 16.54
N PHE A 746 22.25 14.89 16.12
CA PHE A 746 23.49 14.79 16.91
C PHE A 746 23.84 13.38 17.44
N ASP A 747 23.59 12.34 16.65
CA ASP A 747 23.94 10.95 17.00
C ASP A 747 25.32 10.51 16.47
N GLY A 748 25.84 11.18 15.43
CA GLY A 748 27.13 10.92 14.80
C GLY A 748 27.08 10.11 13.50
N CYS A 749 25.90 9.94 12.91
CA CYS A 749 25.67 9.60 11.51
C CYS A 749 25.35 10.87 10.71
N GLY A 750 25.70 10.89 9.42
CA GLY A 750 25.54 12.07 8.57
C GLY A 750 24.25 12.00 7.74
N ASP A 751 23.57 13.14 7.60
CA ASP A 751 22.24 13.27 7.01
C ASP A 751 22.11 12.70 5.58
N ASN A 752 23.21 12.52 4.83
CA ASN A 752 23.16 12.05 3.44
C ASN A 752 23.24 10.52 3.31
N SER A 753 23.82 9.82 4.29
CA SER A 753 23.87 8.36 4.40
C SER A 753 22.96 7.79 5.49
N ASP A 754 22.47 8.64 6.38
CA ASP A 754 21.54 8.26 7.43
C ASP A 754 20.13 8.02 6.86
N ALA A 755 19.59 6.83 7.10
CA ALA A 755 18.21 6.49 6.73
C ALA A 755 17.16 7.24 7.58
N PHE A 756 17.55 7.76 8.76
CA PHE A 756 16.68 8.44 9.71
C PHE A 756 17.26 9.76 10.26
N PRO A 757 17.57 10.80 9.44
CA PRO A 757 18.29 12.03 9.84
C PRO A 757 17.64 12.93 10.93
N LEU A 758 16.58 12.46 11.59
CA LEU A 758 15.85 13.14 12.67
C LEU A 758 15.55 12.23 13.87
N ASP A 759 15.95 10.95 13.85
CA ASP A 759 15.87 10.04 15.01
C ASP A 759 17.24 9.48 15.42
N SER A 760 17.89 10.23 16.32
CA SER A 760 19.17 9.97 17.02
C SER A 760 19.34 8.63 17.77
N THR A 761 18.50 7.65 17.47
CA THR A 761 18.60 6.27 17.92
C THR A 761 18.75 5.26 16.79
N GLU A 762 18.64 5.67 15.53
CA GLU A 762 18.78 4.85 14.32
C GLU A 762 19.62 5.57 13.26
N CYS A 763 20.52 4.83 12.57
CA CYS A 763 21.32 5.37 11.45
C CYS A 763 21.19 4.57 10.14
N VAL A 764 20.72 3.32 10.26
CA VAL A 764 20.83 2.30 9.22
C VAL A 764 19.50 1.60 9.13
N ASP A 765 19.05 1.45 7.89
CA ASP A 765 17.98 0.56 7.47
C ASP A 765 18.63 -0.45 6.52
N SER A 766 18.97 -1.63 7.04
CA SER A 766 19.79 -2.61 6.33
C SER A 766 19.03 -3.35 5.22
N ASP A 767 17.69 -3.31 5.21
CA ASP A 767 16.86 -3.98 4.20
C ASP A 767 15.82 -3.09 3.49
N LEU A 768 15.67 -1.84 3.93
CA LEU A 768 14.91 -0.74 3.34
C LEU A 768 13.38 -0.84 3.51
N ASP A 769 12.92 -1.26 4.70
CA ASP A 769 11.49 -1.29 5.04
C ASP A 769 10.96 -0.10 5.85
N GLY A 770 11.85 0.81 6.26
CA GLY A 770 11.52 2.05 6.97
C GLY A 770 11.55 1.93 8.50
N VAL A 771 12.07 0.83 9.06
CA VAL A 771 12.34 0.67 10.49
C VAL A 771 13.85 0.47 10.74
N GLY A 772 14.44 1.32 11.58
CA GLY A 772 15.90 1.27 11.80
C GLY A 772 16.40 0.04 12.56
N ASP A 773 17.62 -0.39 12.20
CA ASP A 773 18.33 -1.60 12.67
C ASP A 773 18.37 -1.82 14.21
N ASN A 774 18.26 -0.78 15.05
CA ASN A 774 18.24 -0.95 16.51
C ASN A 774 16.85 -1.19 17.10
N SER A 775 15.80 -0.82 16.36
CA SER A 775 14.39 -1.01 16.73
C SER A 775 13.77 -2.23 16.05
N ASP A 776 14.24 -2.57 14.85
CA ASP A 776 13.85 -3.78 14.13
C ASP A 776 14.49 -5.05 14.74
N PRO A 777 13.71 -6.10 15.08
CA PRO A 777 14.26 -7.39 15.48
C PRO A 777 14.82 -8.26 14.32
N TRP A 778 14.55 -7.95 13.04
CA TRP A 778 15.07 -8.67 11.85
C TRP A 778 15.65 -7.78 10.72
N PRO A 779 16.78 -7.03 10.94
CA PRO A 779 17.32 -6.05 9.97
C PRO A 779 17.94 -6.59 8.66
N ASP A 780 17.52 -7.77 8.19
CA ASP A 780 17.99 -8.43 6.97
C ASP A 780 16.78 -9.03 6.16
N ASP A 781 15.53 -8.83 6.58
CA ASP A 781 14.32 -9.30 5.87
C ASP A 781 13.17 -8.25 5.92
N PRO A 782 12.97 -7.46 4.83
CA PRO A 782 12.19 -6.19 4.77
C PRO A 782 10.67 -6.43 4.71
N ARG A 783 10.23 -7.42 5.48
CA ARG A 783 8.87 -7.94 5.56
C ARG A 783 8.51 -8.21 7.02
N GLU A 784 9.47 -8.25 7.94
CA GLU A 784 9.34 -8.81 9.30
C GLU A 784 9.84 -7.82 10.39
N TRP A 785 9.51 -6.53 10.29
CA TRP A 785 9.98 -5.46 11.20
C TRP A 785 9.45 -5.48 12.66
N MET A 786 8.58 -6.43 13.03
CA MET A 786 7.89 -6.41 14.34
C MET A 786 7.63 -7.79 14.93
N ASP A 787 7.87 -7.90 16.25
CA ASP A 787 7.55 -9.03 17.14
C ASP A 787 6.57 -8.54 18.22
N SER A 788 5.27 -8.65 17.96
CA SER A 788 4.22 -8.04 18.80
C SER A 788 4.07 -8.67 20.19
N ASP A 789 4.52 -9.92 20.39
CA ASP A 789 4.38 -10.65 21.66
C ASP A 789 5.70 -11.16 22.30
N PHE A 790 6.83 -10.97 21.60
CA PHE A 790 8.21 -11.25 22.00
C PHE A 790 8.57 -12.75 22.08
N ASP A 791 8.05 -13.51 21.13
CA ASP A 791 8.25 -14.95 20.93
C ASP A 791 9.55 -15.28 20.15
N GLY A 792 9.91 -14.43 19.18
CA GLY A 792 11.01 -14.65 18.23
C GLY A 792 10.59 -15.28 16.89
N VAL A 793 9.31 -15.14 16.53
CA VAL A 793 8.76 -15.19 15.16
C VAL A 793 8.05 -13.84 14.94
N GLY A 794 8.24 -13.20 13.80
CA GLY A 794 7.66 -11.88 13.55
C GLY A 794 6.27 -11.93 12.97
N ASP A 795 5.56 -10.82 13.07
CA ASP A 795 4.10 -10.72 12.87
C ASP A 795 3.63 -11.18 11.48
N ASN A 796 4.50 -11.17 10.47
CA ASN A 796 4.19 -11.62 9.09
C ASN A 796 4.24 -13.15 8.90
N SER A 797 4.93 -13.85 9.79
CA SER A 797 5.29 -15.26 9.71
C SER A 797 4.73 -16.07 10.88
N ASP A 798 4.29 -15.38 11.92
CA ASP A 798 3.49 -15.93 13.01
C ASP A 798 2.05 -16.21 12.54
N PHE A 799 1.43 -17.20 13.18
CA PHE A 799 0.03 -17.54 12.99
C PHE A 799 -0.91 -16.72 13.90
N ASP A 800 -0.47 -16.35 15.10
CA ASP A 800 -1.16 -15.43 16.01
C ASP A 800 -0.15 -14.45 16.62
N PRO A 801 0.12 -13.30 15.95
CA PRO A 801 1.11 -12.30 16.38
C PRO A 801 0.90 -11.68 17.78
N PHE A 802 -0.14 -12.08 18.51
CA PHE A 802 -0.44 -11.58 19.85
C PHE A 802 -0.48 -12.69 20.93
N ASP A 803 -0.18 -13.95 20.59
CA ASP A 803 0.01 -15.05 21.55
C ASP A 803 1.31 -15.83 21.28
N ALA A 804 2.34 -15.47 22.06
CA ALA A 804 3.69 -16.05 22.15
C ALA A 804 3.76 -17.54 22.54
N SER A 805 2.69 -18.28 22.31
CA SER A 805 2.63 -19.73 22.38
C SER A 805 2.07 -20.40 21.11
N GLU A 806 1.66 -19.66 20.07
CA GLU A 806 0.96 -20.22 18.89
C GLU A 806 1.59 -19.91 17.52
N THR A 807 2.92 -19.72 17.46
CA THR A 807 3.74 -19.45 16.25
C THR A 807 3.39 -20.08 14.89
N LYS A 808 2.65 -21.19 14.86
CA LYS A 808 2.43 -22.02 13.65
C LYS A 808 1.10 -22.73 13.68
N ASP A 809 0.47 -22.79 12.50
CA ASP A 809 -0.55 -23.76 12.14
C ASP A 809 0.04 -24.66 11.02
N THR A 810 0.43 -25.89 11.37
CA THR A 810 1.15 -26.79 10.45
C THR A 810 0.23 -27.43 9.41
N ASP A 811 -1.09 -27.46 9.61
CA ASP A 811 -2.03 -28.11 8.67
C ASP A 811 -3.09 -27.20 8.03
N GLY A 812 -3.09 -25.92 8.40
CA GLY A 812 -3.88 -24.84 7.78
C GLY A 812 -5.34 -24.84 8.21
N ASP A 813 -5.64 -25.25 9.44
CA ASP A 813 -7.00 -25.40 9.96
C ASP A 813 -7.47 -24.25 10.87
N GLY A 814 -6.63 -23.24 11.12
CA GLY A 814 -6.99 -22.04 11.85
C GLY A 814 -7.03 -22.25 13.38
N VAL A 815 -6.26 -23.21 13.87
CA VAL A 815 -5.94 -23.40 15.29
C VAL A 815 -4.42 -23.64 15.39
N GLY A 816 -3.74 -22.90 16.25
CA GLY A 816 -2.29 -23.03 16.41
C GLY A 816 -1.85 -24.41 16.92
N ASP A 817 -0.65 -24.83 16.56
CA ASP A 817 -0.05 -26.15 16.82
C ASP A 817 0.00 -26.54 18.31
N ASN A 818 -0.08 -25.57 19.24
CA ASN A 818 -0.01 -25.84 20.69
C ASN A 818 -1.40 -25.86 21.36
N GLU A 819 -2.42 -25.17 20.81
CA GLU A 819 -3.84 -25.36 21.20
C GLU A 819 -4.43 -26.62 20.53
N ASP A 820 -4.04 -26.93 19.29
CA ASP A 820 -4.57 -28.09 18.57
C ASP A 820 -4.07 -29.43 19.13
N MET A 821 -5.00 -30.37 19.25
CA MET A 821 -4.74 -31.74 19.67
C MET A 821 -4.31 -32.65 18.50
N TRP A 822 -4.42 -32.20 17.25
CA TRP A 822 -4.12 -32.96 16.03
C TRP A 822 -3.29 -32.23 14.94
N PRO A 823 -2.12 -31.59 15.23
CA PRO A 823 -1.50 -30.54 14.39
C PRO A 823 -0.86 -30.97 13.05
N LEU A 824 -1.44 -31.96 12.38
CA LEU A 824 -1.03 -32.61 11.14
C LEU A 824 -2.23 -33.22 10.37
N ASP A 825 -3.47 -32.89 10.76
CA ASP A 825 -4.73 -33.46 10.29
C ASP A 825 -5.89 -32.45 10.42
N SER A 826 -5.85 -31.41 9.56
CA SER A 826 -6.78 -30.26 9.41
C SER A 826 -8.28 -30.55 9.26
N SER A 827 -8.65 -31.83 9.39
CA SER A 827 -10.02 -32.25 9.62
C SER A 827 -10.45 -32.19 11.09
N LYS A 828 -9.60 -31.72 12.04
CA LYS A 828 -9.76 -32.00 13.49
C LYS A 828 -9.60 -30.84 14.50
N LYS A 829 -9.59 -29.57 14.10
CA LYS A 829 -9.83 -28.33 14.90
C LYS A 829 -10.07 -28.41 16.43
N ARG A 830 -11.06 -29.19 16.91
CA ARG A 830 -11.47 -29.20 18.34
C ARG A 830 -11.94 -30.54 18.89
N ASP A 831 -11.74 -30.69 20.20
CA ASP A 831 -12.37 -31.68 21.10
C ASP A 831 -13.15 -30.92 22.18
N SER A 832 -14.40 -30.59 21.90
CA SER A 832 -15.22 -29.70 22.75
C SER A 832 -15.65 -30.34 24.09
N ASP A 833 -15.39 -31.63 24.32
CA ASP A 833 -15.71 -32.30 25.60
C ASP A 833 -14.54 -33.07 26.26
N GLY A 834 -13.42 -33.26 25.56
CA GLY A 834 -12.18 -33.83 26.07
C GLY A 834 -12.13 -35.35 26.12
N ASP A 835 -12.90 -36.07 25.28
CA ASP A 835 -12.90 -37.55 25.22
C ASP A 835 -11.83 -38.15 24.29
N GLY A 836 -11.16 -37.31 23.50
CA GLY A 836 -10.11 -37.68 22.54
C GLY A 836 -10.63 -38.06 21.16
N VAL A 837 -11.83 -37.61 20.80
CA VAL A 837 -12.42 -37.70 19.46
C VAL A 837 -12.79 -36.29 19.01
N ALA A 838 -12.25 -35.87 17.86
CA ALA A 838 -12.51 -34.55 17.32
C ALA A 838 -14.00 -34.33 16.98
N ASP A 839 -14.48 -33.10 17.15
CA ASP A 839 -15.86 -32.69 16.95
C ASP A 839 -16.41 -33.03 15.54
N SER A 840 -15.52 -33.10 14.54
CA SER A 840 -15.81 -33.48 13.16
C SER A 840 -16.16 -34.97 12.97
N GLU A 841 -15.63 -35.84 13.82
CA GLU A 841 -15.85 -37.29 13.82
C GLU A 841 -16.74 -37.76 15.00
N ASP A 842 -16.98 -36.91 16.00
CA ASP A 842 -17.94 -37.18 17.05
C ASP A 842 -19.40 -36.89 16.62
N SER A 843 -20.26 -37.89 16.79
CA SER A 843 -21.72 -37.74 16.67
C SER A 843 -22.38 -36.97 17.83
N PHE A 844 -21.65 -36.67 18.91
CA PHE A 844 -22.09 -36.02 20.13
C PHE A 844 -21.01 -35.10 20.78
N PRO A 845 -20.43 -34.10 20.08
CA PRO A 845 -19.19 -33.37 20.48
C PRO A 845 -19.19 -32.58 21.81
N ASN A 846 -20.21 -32.73 22.64
CA ASN A 846 -20.42 -31.99 23.89
C ASN A 846 -20.78 -32.96 25.04
N ASN A 847 -20.40 -34.23 24.91
CA ASN A 847 -20.73 -35.32 25.83
C ASN A 847 -19.70 -36.47 25.80
N ALA A 848 -18.61 -36.29 26.57
CA ALA A 848 -17.47 -37.20 26.74
C ALA A 848 -17.76 -38.64 27.24
N GLY A 849 -19.03 -39.02 27.31
CA GLY A 849 -19.47 -40.40 27.54
C GLY A 849 -19.98 -41.11 26.28
N MET A 850 -20.03 -40.46 25.13
CA MET A 850 -20.88 -40.88 24.00
C MET A 850 -20.35 -40.62 22.58
N SER A 851 -19.05 -40.73 22.31
CA SER A 851 -18.45 -40.47 20.98
C SER A 851 -18.96 -41.28 19.75
N SER A 852 -19.96 -42.16 19.89
CA SER A 852 -20.71 -42.72 18.75
C SER A 852 -22.05 -43.38 19.11
N TRP A 853 -22.93 -43.51 18.11
CA TRP A 853 -24.20 -44.25 18.20
C TRP A 853 -24.07 -45.74 18.56
N VAL A 854 -22.86 -46.33 18.54
CA VAL A 854 -22.64 -47.74 18.87
C VAL A 854 -23.02 -48.05 20.32
N GLY A 855 -22.71 -47.16 21.26
CA GLY A 855 -23.05 -47.28 22.69
C GLY A 855 -24.56 -47.44 22.96
N PRO A 856 -25.41 -46.50 22.51
CA PRO A 856 -26.86 -46.63 22.65
C PRO A 856 -27.44 -47.81 21.84
N PHE A 857 -26.88 -48.16 20.67
CA PHE A 857 -27.35 -49.33 19.90
C PHE A 857 -27.07 -50.65 20.63
N VAL A 858 -25.86 -50.84 21.18
CA VAL A 858 -25.51 -52.01 21.99
C VAL A 858 -26.37 -52.07 23.25
N SER A 859 -26.61 -50.94 23.90
CA SER A 859 -27.49 -50.84 25.07
C SER A 859 -28.93 -51.24 24.75
N LEU A 860 -29.48 -50.80 23.61
CA LEU A 860 -30.80 -51.21 23.11
C LEU A 860 -30.87 -52.70 22.77
N VAL A 861 -29.82 -53.28 22.16
CA VAL A 861 -29.74 -54.72 21.88
C VAL A 861 -29.68 -55.53 23.18
N ILE A 862 -28.94 -55.07 24.19
CA ILE A 862 -28.89 -55.70 25.52
C ILE A 862 -30.27 -55.60 26.20
N PHE A 863 -30.92 -54.42 26.19
CA PHE A 863 -32.25 -54.24 26.77
C PHE A 863 -33.31 -55.12 26.06
N GLY A 864 -33.28 -55.18 24.73
CA GLY A 864 -34.13 -56.08 23.93
C GLY A 864 -33.86 -57.56 24.22
N GLY A 865 -32.60 -57.94 24.44
CA GLY A 865 -32.20 -59.27 24.89
C GLY A 865 -32.72 -59.63 26.29
N ILE A 866 -32.68 -58.68 27.23
CA ILE A 866 -33.23 -58.84 28.58
C ILE A 866 -34.76 -58.98 28.52
N ILE A 867 -35.45 -58.09 27.79
CA ILE A 867 -36.92 -58.12 27.62
C ILE A 867 -37.37 -59.44 26.98
N THR A 868 -36.71 -59.89 25.91
CA THR A 868 -37.05 -61.18 25.28
C THR A 868 -36.80 -62.37 26.21
N THR A 869 -35.74 -62.33 27.02
CA THR A 869 -35.45 -63.36 28.02
C THR A 869 -36.52 -63.39 29.13
N VAL A 870 -36.96 -62.23 29.63
CA VAL A 870 -38.04 -62.11 30.62
C VAL A 870 -39.38 -62.62 30.05
N ILE A 871 -39.71 -62.27 28.80
CA ILE A 871 -40.92 -62.77 28.13
C ILE A 871 -40.87 -64.30 27.96
N PHE A 872 -39.70 -64.87 27.65
CA PHE A 872 -39.53 -66.32 27.53
C PHE A 872 -39.64 -67.03 28.89
N TYR A 873 -39.12 -66.43 29.96
CA TYR A 873 -39.23 -66.93 31.32
C TYR A 873 -40.69 -66.94 31.81
N LEU A 874 -41.43 -65.84 31.61
CA LEU A 874 -42.86 -65.75 31.95
C LEU A 874 -43.73 -66.73 31.16
N LYS A 875 -43.43 -66.97 29.87
CA LYS A 875 -44.08 -68.03 29.07
C LYS A 875 -43.82 -69.45 29.58
N LYS A 876 -42.72 -69.67 30.31
CA LYS A 876 -42.35 -71.01 30.84
C LYS A 876 -43.09 -71.37 32.13
N ILE A 877 -43.59 -70.38 32.89
CA ILE A 877 -44.28 -70.60 34.18
C ILE A 877 -45.72 -71.09 33.99
N ASN A 878 -46.39 -70.75 32.87
CA ASN A 878 -47.80 -71.06 32.62
C ASN A 878 -48.09 -72.45 32.01
N LYS A 879 -47.39 -73.50 32.46
CA LYS A 879 -47.73 -74.91 32.11
C LYS A 879 -47.57 -75.88 33.29
N GLN A 880 -48.68 -76.16 33.96
CA GLN A 880 -48.89 -77.35 34.80
C GLN A 880 -50.28 -77.94 34.56
N PRO A 881 -50.42 -79.26 34.30
CA PRO A 881 -51.70 -79.95 34.22
C PRO A 881 -52.12 -80.65 35.54
N SER A 882 -53.43 -80.79 35.71
CA SER A 882 -54.21 -81.64 36.64
C SER A 882 -53.54 -82.53 37.71
N ALA A 883 -53.89 -82.23 38.97
CA ALA A 883 -54.55 -83.08 39.99
C ALA A 883 -54.01 -84.49 40.38
N GLU A 884 -53.74 -84.70 41.69
CA GLU A 884 -54.48 -85.57 42.65
C GLU A 884 -53.69 -85.72 43.99
N GLU A 885 -54.40 -85.92 45.13
CA GLU A 885 -54.01 -86.63 46.38
C GLU A 885 -52.63 -86.39 47.10
N GLU A 886 -52.43 -86.54 48.42
CA GLU A 886 -53.26 -86.46 49.63
C GLU A 886 -52.33 -86.35 50.89
N TRP A 887 -52.86 -85.82 52.00
CA TRP A 887 -52.46 -86.00 53.42
C TRP A 887 -51.07 -85.65 54.04
N ALA A 888 -51.19 -84.93 55.18
CA ALA A 888 -50.42 -84.99 56.44
C ALA A 888 -48.96 -84.45 56.44
N THR A 889 -48.48 -83.73 57.47
CA THR A 889 -48.79 -83.77 58.92
C THR A 889 -48.66 -82.39 59.63
N GLU A 890 -49.44 -82.20 60.70
CA GLU A 890 -49.18 -81.55 62.02
C GLU A 890 -47.97 -80.60 62.25
N ARG A 891 -47.99 -79.58 63.14
CA ARG A 891 -49.01 -78.76 63.88
C ARG A 891 -48.24 -77.57 64.56
N PRO A 892 -48.89 -76.44 64.89
CA PRO A 892 -48.23 -75.29 65.54
C PRO A 892 -48.43 -75.19 67.06
N LEU A 893 -47.54 -74.45 67.74
CA LEU A 893 -47.66 -73.88 69.10
C LEU A 893 -46.86 -72.55 69.08
N GLU A 894 -47.24 -71.43 69.71
CA GLU A 894 -48.41 -71.09 70.52
C GLU A 894 -48.63 -69.55 70.43
N ALA A 895 -49.87 -69.08 70.57
CA ALA A 895 -50.19 -67.65 70.70
C ALA A 895 -50.15 -67.22 72.19
N PRO A 896 -50.23 -65.92 72.49
CA PRO A 896 -51.55 -65.40 72.84
C PRO A 896 -51.90 -64.02 72.28
N SER A 897 -53.21 -63.79 72.16
CA SER A 897 -53.89 -62.54 71.81
C SER A 897 -54.20 -61.67 73.05
N PHE A 898 -54.54 -60.39 72.87
CA PHE A 898 -55.92 -59.87 73.00
C PHE A 898 -56.04 -58.36 72.68
N GLU A 899 -57.19 -57.97 72.14
CA GLU A 899 -57.92 -56.68 72.25
C GLU A 899 -57.21 -55.31 72.13
N ASP A 900 -57.48 -54.60 71.02
CA ASP A 900 -58.47 -53.49 70.93
C ASP A 900 -58.34 -52.82 69.54
N TRP A 901 -59.24 -52.95 68.57
CA TRP A 901 -60.60 -52.40 68.46
C TRP A 901 -60.72 -50.87 68.66
N LYS A 902 -60.54 -50.11 67.57
CA LYS A 902 -61.67 -49.51 66.83
C LYS A 902 -61.30 -48.90 65.49
#